data_AF-A0A7Y2MV29-F1
#
_entry.id   AF-A0A7Y2MV29-F1
#
_cell.length_a   1.000
_cell.length_b   1.000
_cell.length_c   1.000
_cell.angle_alpha   90.00
_cell.angle_beta   90.00
_cell.angle_gamma   90.00
#
_symmetry.space_group_name_H-M   'P 1'
#
loop_
_entity.id
_entity.type
_entity.pdbx_description
1 polymer ?
#
loop_
_entity_poly.entity_id
_entity_poly.type
_entity_poly.pdbx_seq_one_letter_code
_entity_poly.pdbx_strand_id
1 'polypeptide(L)'
;MLTALLFVTLTAVQSPDSAEALAARVEIVRTEYGIPHILADDLKAMGFGLGYVQSEDFGASIATGLIERRGTYARYTGAGALDDDFVARELHARAVRTFSRLDPRAQAVYAGFAEGVNQYVRLHREEFPEWMPADFTGVDALARDVQTWSRADAARFVRSHEAAQEGRTPNPSPEELLEAEAFVLDGSNAWAVDGSRTESGNAILLRNPHLSWATDAPLLTRPSGSTYYEAHVRVPGVLEFYGDFRIGTAFGIIGGFNARLGWATTNNYPRYSQVYALEAHPTLPDHAVLDGRPLPLEERRRTADYRAEDGSVATETRSTWWTEHGPVIHRDADRVFVLKDPRDGEFRRGEQFLRMMAATSLDEWLEVMRMRAHPSSNFTYADADGNIAHYYNARLPLLPHAATGDTAAIATRTSDIWSELVPWDDLPLYLNPPGGYVQQANDTPDFTNLNVPLDRDTVAANLPEPRLRLRSQLSLELIGGTDRVALEALNRKKHTARMPMAERVMDDLLRLLRAARSDGGDDVSQAVEILDAWDRTASAESRGGVLFKEWALHYLDAPEANGLWAEPWDLTRPTETPRGIGNEAWAILAMDSAFAGLRADGIEPDAAWGDVHRVIRGDVDEPASGCEPTLGCFRALSFRDTEDGRREANRGDAWVLWVEFADDRPHGRTVLSYGQTAREESPHYDEQAGMFARGELK
;
A
#
# COMPACT_ATOMS: atom_id res chain seq x y z
N MET A 1 -22.37 1.01 78.36
CA MET A 1 -22.53 1.09 76.89
C MET A 1 -21.15 1.31 76.30
N LEU A 2 -20.61 0.32 75.61
CA LEU A 2 -19.37 0.43 74.84
C LEU A 2 -19.75 0.79 73.40
N THR A 3 -19.23 1.89 72.88
CA THR A 3 -19.41 2.31 71.50
C THR A 3 -18.20 1.82 70.69
N ALA A 4 -18.42 0.88 69.78
CA ALA A 4 -17.40 0.40 68.85
C ALA A 4 -17.32 1.34 67.65
N LEU A 5 -16.14 1.92 67.39
CA LEU A 5 -15.83 2.61 66.14
C LEU A 5 -15.44 1.56 65.10
N LEU A 6 -16.22 1.50 64.01
CA LEU A 6 -15.93 0.68 62.84
C LEU A 6 -15.04 1.50 61.89
N PHE A 7 -13.77 1.12 61.74
CA PHE A 7 -12.91 1.62 60.66
C PHE A 7 -13.24 0.85 59.37
N VAL A 8 -13.84 1.53 58.39
CA VAL A 8 -13.99 1.01 57.03
C VAL A 8 -12.76 1.45 56.24
N THR A 9 -11.84 0.52 55.99
CA THR A 9 -10.78 0.70 54.99
C THR A 9 -11.39 0.55 53.60
N LEU A 10 -11.61 1.65 52.88
CA LEU A 10 -11.87 1.62 51.44
C LEU A 10 -10.57 1.24 50.72
N THR A 11 -10.43 -0.01 50.31
CA THR A 11 -9.49 -0.39 49.26
C THR A 11 -10.07 0.07 47.93
N ALA A 12 -9.46 1.07 47.30
CA ALA A 12 -9.79 1.43 45.92
C ALA A 12 -9.54 0.22 45.03
N VAL A 13 -10.60 -0.38 44.49
CA VAL A 13 -10.49 -1.45 43.49
C VAL A 13 -10.00 -0.78 42.21
N GLN A 14 -8.71 -0.96 41.88
CA GLN A 14 -8.17 -0.52 40.58
C GLN A 14 -8.99 -1.17 39.46
N SER A 15 -9.37 -0.37 38.46
CA SER A 15 -10.04 -0.89 37.28
C SER A 15 -9.17 -1.97 36.63
N PRO A 16 -9.72 -3.16 36.29
CA PRO A 16 -8.96 -4.22 35.61
C PRO A 16 -8.40 -3.78 34.25
N ASP A 17 -8.91 -2.66 33.73
CA ASP A 17 -8.54 -2.06 32.46
C ASP A 17 -7.78 -0.72 32.62
N SER A 18 -7.25 -0.43 33.81
CA SER A 18 -6.32 0.70 33.98
C SER A 18 -4.99 0.42 33.24
N ALA A 19 -4.27 1.48 32.86
CA ALA A 19 -2.94 1.33 32.24
C ALA A 19 -1.99 0.48 33.09
N GLU A 20 -1.99 0.65 34.42
CA GLU A 20 -1.18 -0.15 35.35
C GLU A 20 -1.55 -1.63 35.30
N ALA A 21 -2.86 -1.95 35.25
CA ALA A 21 -3.33 -3.33 35.16
C ALA A 21 -3.08 -3.98 33.78
N LEU A 22 -3.06 -3.19 32.70
CA LEU A 22 -2.69 -3.67 31.36
C LEU A 22 -1.19 -3.89 31.24
N ALA A 23 -0.38 -2.94 31.72
CA ALA A 23 1.07 -3.05 31.77
C ALA A 23 1.54 -4.28 32.57
N ALA A 24 0.85 -4.62 33.66
CA ALA A 24 1.15 -5.81 34.46
C ALA A 24 0.87 -7.15 33.75
N ARG A 25 0.18 -7.13 32.60
CA ARG A 25 -0.24 -8.32 31.82
C ARG A 25 0.45 -8.40 30.45
N VAL A 26 1.48 -7.59 30.23
CA VAL A 26 2.28 -7.60 29.01
C VAL A 26 3.76 -7.55 29.35
N GLU A 27 4.54 -8.41 28.71
CA GLU A 27 5.99 -8.40 28.70
C GLU A 27 6.45 -8.07 27.27
N ILE A 28 7.34 -7.09 27.14
CA ILE A 28 7.92 -6.70 25.85
C ILE A 28 9.40 -7.08 25.89
N VAL A 29 9.80 -7.96 24.98
CA VAL A 29 11.21 -8.34 24.80
C VAL A 29 11.66 -7.83 23.43
N ARG A 30 12.67 -6.96 23.38
CA ARG A 30 13.28 -6.51 22.12
C ARG A 30 14.47 -7.40 21.77
N THR A 31 14.57 -7.81 20.51
CA THR A 31 15.71 -8.60 19.99
C THR A 31 16.83 -7.70 19.48
N GLU A 32 17.88 -8.28 18.88
CA GLU A 32 19.10 -7.60 18.42
C GLU A 32 18.82 -6.34 17.60
N TYR A 33 17.78 -6.36 16.75
CA TYR A 33 17.42 -5.24 15.87
C TYR A 33 16.23 -4.40 16.37
N GLY A 34 16.02 -4.41 17.69
CA GLY A 34 14.95 -3.64 18.33
C GLY A 34 13.54 -4.18 18.12
N ILE A 35 13.34 -5.33 17.48
CA ILE A 35 12.01 -5.86 17.16
C ILE A 35 11.29 -6.29 18.43
N PRO A 36 10.11 -5.74 18.75
CA PRO A 36 9.36 -6.10 19.95
C PRO A 36 8.66 -7.45 19.79
N HIS A 37 8.89 -8.31 20.77
CA HIS A 37 8.10 -9.51 21.04
C HIS A 37 7.17 -9.20 22.21
N ILE A 38 5.90 -8.99 21.88
CA ILE A 38 4.83 -8.59 22.81
C ILE A 38 4.13 -9.86 23.29
N LEU A 39 4.46 -10.28 24.51
CA LEU A 39 3.89 -11.43 25.19
C LEU A 39 2.80 -10.92 26.14
N ALA A 40 1.54 -11.25 25.87
CA ALA A 40 0.42 -10.71 26.64
C ALA A 40 -0.52 -11.80 27.14
N ASP A 41 -1.13 -11.58 28.31
CA ASP A 41 -2.10 -12.52 28.89
C ASP A 41 -3.43 -12.53 28.13
N ASP A 42 -3.79 -11.42 27.50
CA ASP A 42 -4.99 -11.29 26.67
C ASP A 42 -4.82 -10.28 25.52
N LEU A 43 -5.80 -10.23 24.62
CA LEU A 43 -5.78 -9.38 23.44
C LEU A 43 -5.82 -7.86 23.75
N LYS A 44 -6.35 -7.45 24.89
CA LYS A 44 -6.36 -6.04 25.28
C LYS A 44 -4.97 -5.62 25.75
N ALA A 45 -4.31 -6.44 26.56
CA ALA A 45 -2.91 -6.23 26.95
C ALA A 45 -1.97 -6.31 25.74
N MET A 46 -2.23 -7.20 24.78
CA MET A 46 -1.50 -7.25 23.49
C MET A 46 -1.63 -5.93 22.72
N GLY A 47 -2.87 -5.43 22.58
CA GLY A 47 -3.12 -4.13 21.96
C GLY A 47 -2.39 -3.00 22.68
N PHE A 48 -2.42 -2.99 24.01
CA PHE A 48 -1.72 -2.02 24.85
C PHE A 48 -0.21 -2.04 24.60
N GLY A 49 0.42 -3.21 24.61
CA GLY A 49 1.84 -3.36 24.29
C GLY A 49 2.17 -2.81 22.90
N LEU A 50 1.35 -3.15 21.88
CA LEU A 50 1.56 -2.69 20.50
C LEU A 50 1.47 -1.16 20.36
N GLY A 51 0.47 -0.54 21.00
CA GLY A 51 0.33 0.92 21.02
C GLY A 51 1.50 1.60 21.71
N TYR A 52 1.95 1.05 22.84
CA TYR A 52 3.07 1.58 23.61
C TYR A 52 4.39 1.55 22.81
N VAL A 53 4.78 0.39 22.25
CA VAL A 53 6.06 0.26 21.54
C VAL A 53 6.11 1.05 20.23
N GLN A 54 4.98 1.17 19.53
CA GLN A 54 4.91 2.06 18.36
C GLN A 54 5.10 3.52 18.78
N SER A 55 4.51 3.97 19.89
CA SER A 55 4.73 5.32 20.42
C SER A 55 6.16 5.53 20.91
N GLU A 56 6.80 4.51 21.48
CA GLU A 56 8.22 4.54 21.83
C GLU A 56 9.08 4.78 20.59
N ASP A 57 8.84 4.05 19.51
CA ASP A 57 9.70 4.07 18.31
C ASP A 57 9.39 5.22 17.33
N PHE A 58 8.19 5.81 17.38
CA PHE A 58 7.73 6.84 16.41
C PHE A 58 7.15 8.10 17.07
N GLY A 59 7.15 8.18 18.40
CA GLY A 59 6.81 9.38 19.16
C GLY A 59 5.43 9.97 18.83
N ALA A 60 5.41 11.30 18.62
CA ALA A 60 4.19 12.07 18.38
C ALA A 60 3.38 11.62 17.17
N SER A 61 4.01 11.06 16.14
CA SER A 61 3.34 10.64 14.91
C SER A 61 2.20 9.64 15.17
N ILE A 62 2.37 8.74 16.15
CA ILE A 62 1.35 7.75 16.51
C ILE A 62 0.10 8.42 17.10
N ALA A 63 0.28 9.32 18.06
CA ALA A 63 -0.82 10.04 18.70
C ALA A 63 -1.49 11.03 17.73
N THR A 64 -0.71 11.74 16.91
CA THR A 64 -1.22 12.62 15.85
C THR A 64 -2.15 11.87 14.91
N GLY A 65 -1.78 10.66 14.48
CA GLY A 65 -2.63 9.84 13.61
C GLY A 65 -3.99 9.45 14.20
N LEU A 66 -4.14 9.42 15.53
CA LEU A 66 -5.44 9.21 16.18
C LEU A 66 -6.27 10.50 16.23
N ILE A 67 -5.65 11.66 16.36
CA ILE A 67 -6.32 12.98 16.36
C ILE A 67 -6.83 13.34 14.97
N GLU A 68 -6.00 13.11 13.95
CA GLU A 68 -6.39 13.25 12.55
C GLU A 68 -7.66 12.43 12.27
N ARG A 69 -7.73 11.22 12.82
CA ARG A 69 -8.84 10.29 12.59
C ARG A 69 -10.05 10.52 13.49
N ARG A 70 -9.86 11.22 14.60
CA ARG A 70 -10.92 11.86 15.38
C ARG A 70 -11.52 13.07 14.65
N GLY A 71 -10.80 13.63 13.67
CA GLY A 71 -11.21 14.78 12.88
C GLY A 71 -11.28 16.04 13.75
N THR A 72 -10.18 16.27 14.46
CA THR A 72 -9.96 17.42 15.35
C THR A 72 -8.56 18.01 15.20
N TYR A 73 -7.83 17.65 14.15
CA TYR A 73 -6.45 18.09 13.98
C TYR A 73 -6.36 19.58 13.63
N ALA A 74 -7.29 20.07 12.80
CA ALA A 74 -7.38 21.49 12.43
C ALA A 74 -7.57 22.40 13.65
N ARG A 75 -8.22 21.91 14.71
CA ARG A 75 -8.35 22.62 15.99
C ARG A 75 -7.00 23.01 16.59
N TYR A 76 -5.96 22.25 16.30
CA TYR A 76 -4.61 22.47 16.82
C TYR A 76 -3.67 23.10 15.78
N THR A 77 -3.82 22.76 14.50
CA THR A 77 -2.87 23.14 13.45
C THR A 77 -3.38 24.22 12.49
N GLY A 78 -4.69 24.47 12.48
CA GLY A 78 -5.33 25.52 11.70
C GLY A 78 -6.05 25.02 10.46
N ALA A 79 -6.50 25.98 9.63
CA ALA A 79 -7.44 25.74 8.53
C ALA A 79 -6.93 24.77 7.46
N GLY A 80 -5.60 24.60 7.32
CA GLY A 80 -5.00 23.71 6.33
C GLY A 80 -5.37 22.22 6.50
N ALA A 81 -5.81 21.80 7.69
CA ALA A 81 -6.24 20.42 7.97
C ALA A 81 -7.77 20.23 7.93
N LEU A 82 -8.55 21.25 7.56
CA LEU A 82 -10.02 21.18 7.61
C LEU A 82 -10.61 20.12 6.69
N ASP A 83 -10.09 20.01 5.46
CA ASP A 83 -10.60 19.05 4.47
C ASP A 83 -10.52 17.62 4.99
N ASP A 84 -9.37 17.24 5.56
CA ASP A 84 -9.15 15.94 6.19
C ASP A 84 -10.02 15.74 7.44
N ASP A 85 -10.14 16.77 8.29
CA ASP A 85 -10.98 16.71 9.49
C ASP A 85 -12.45 16.45 9.12
N PHE A 86 -12.99 17.02 8.04
CA PHE A 86 -14.36 16.74 7.62
C PHE A 86 -14.57 15.26 7.23
N VAL A 87 -13.62 14.66 6.53
CA VAL A 87 -13.65 13.23 6.19
C VAL A 87 -13.53 12.38 7.45
N ALA A 88 -12.55 12.69 8.30
CA ALA A 88 -12.29 11.96 9.52
C ALA A 88 -13.47 11.99 10.50
N ARG A 89 -14.19 13.13 10.61
CA ARG A 89 -15.40 13.22 11.45
C ARG A 89 -16.51 12.30 10.96
N GLU A 90 -16.65 12.09 9.65
CA GLU A 90 -17.60 11.12 9.11
C GLU A 90 -17.22 9.69 9.51
N LEU A 91 -15.94 9.33 9.34
CA LEU A 91 -15.39 8.03 9.70
C LEU A 91 -15.48 7.76 11.20
N HIS A 92 -15.11 8.73 12.04
CA HIS A 92 -15.18 8.65 13.49
C HIS A 92 -16.62 8.50 13.97
N ALA A 93 -17.55 9.31 13.46
CA ALA A 93 -18.96 9.17 13.80
C ALA A 93 -19.50 7.79 13.42
N ARG A 94 -19.01 7.19 12.32
CA ARG A 94 -19.33 5.81 11.94
C ARG A 94 -18.70 4.81 12.92
N ALA A 95 -17.43 4.97 13.27
CA ALA A 95 -16.75 4.16 14.29
C ALA A 95 -17.50 4.16 15.63
N VAL A 96 -17.97 5.32 16.11
CA VAL A 96 -18.80 5.43 17.33
C VAL A 96 -20.04 4.53 17.24
N ARG A 97 -20.73 4.51 16.10
CA ARG A 97 -21.95 3.72 15.89
C ARG A 97 -21.67 2.22 15.70
N THR A 98 -20.48 1.86 15.24
CA THR A 98 -20.16 0.48 14.84
C THR A 98 -19.22 -0.25 15.79
N PHE A 99 -18.54 0.43 16.71
CA PHE A 99 -17.55 -0.19 17.61
C PHE A 99 -18.13 -1.36 18.39
N SER A 100 -19.32 -1.21 18.97
CA SER A 100 -19.99 -2.27 19.75
C SER A 100 -20.49 -3.45 18.91
N ARG A 101 -20.49 -3.33 17.56
CA ARG A 101 -20.92 -4.37 16.62
C ARG A 101 -19.76 -5.26 16.15
N LEU A 102 -18.52 -4.90 16.47
CA LEU A 102 -17.34 -5.72 16.16
C LEU A 102 -17.30 -6.99 17.02
N ASP A 103 -16.56 -8.00 16.57
CA ASP A 103 -16.10 -9.09 17.43
C ASP A 103 -15.46 -8.51 18.73
N PRO A 104 -15.89 -8.93 19.94
CA PRO A 104 -15.35 -8.42 21.19
C PRO A 104 -13.82 -8.54 21.30
N ARG A 105 -13.23 -9.52 20.63
CA ARG A 105 -11.76 -9.67 20.54
C ARG A 105 -11.11 -8.50 19.80
N ALA A 106 -11.70 -8.07 18.68
CA ALA A 106 -11.20 -6.90 17.94
C ALA A 106 -11.40 -5.61 18.74
N GLN A 107 -12.54 -5.45 19.43
CA GLN A 107 -12.77 -4.32 20.34
C GLN A 107 -11.70 -4.24 21.43
N ALA A 108 -11.32 -5.38 22.01
CA ALA A 108 -10.28 -5.47 23.03
C ALA A 108 -8.93 -4.95 22.52
N VAL A 109 -8.49 -5.37 21.32
CA VAL A 109 -7.23 -4.91 20.75
C VAL A 109 -7.25 -3.41 20.49
N TYR A 110 -8.30 -2.86 19.87
CA TYR A 110 -8.40 -1.42 19.63
C TYR A 110 -8.40 -0.59 20.93
N ALA A 111 -9.14 -1.05 21.94
CA ALA A 111 -9.17 -0.38 23.24
C ALA A 111 -7.82 -0.43 23.95
N GLY A 112 -7.13 -1.58 23.88
CA GLY A 112 -5.77 -1.74 24.36
C GLY A 112 -4.80 -0.79 23.67
N PHE A 113 -4.79 -0.79 22.34
CA PHE A 113 -3.91 0.06 21.52
C PHE A 113 -4.03 1.53 21.89
N ALA A 114 -5.25 2.06 21.95
CA ALA A 114 -5.48 3.44 22.33
C ALA A 114 -4.94 3.76 23.74
N GLU A 115 -5.11 2.83 24.70
CA GLU A 115 -4.60 3.02 26.06
C GLU A 115 -3.07 2.91 26.16
N GLY A 116 -2.44 2.08 25.32
CA GLY A 116 -0.98 2.02 25.18
C GLY A 116 -0.39 3.36 24.72
N VAL A 117 -1.01 3.96 23.69
CA VAL A 117 -0.64 5.31 23.20
C VAL A 117 -0.85 6.35 24.30
N ASN A 118 -2.01 6.35 24.98
CA ASN A 118 -2.28 7.26 26.08
C ASN A 118 -1.22 7.17 27.19
N GLN A 119 -0.86 5.93 27.57
CA GLN A 119 0.09 5.71 28.63
C GLN A 119 1.47 6.26 28.27
N TYR A 120 1.92 6.04 27.03
CA TYR A 120 3.17 6.59 26.55
C TYR A 120 3.16 8.13 26.59
N VAL A 121 2.10 8.77 26.07
CA VAL A 121 1.95 10.25 26.12
C VAL A 121 1.98 10.79 27.56
N ARG A 122 1.40 10.08 28.53
CA ARG A 122 1.41 10.49 29.94
C ARG A 122 2.78 10.38 30.59
N LEU A 123 3.54 9.33 30.27
CA LEU A 123 4.86 9.10 30.86
C LEU A 123 5.96 9.96 30.23
N HIS A 124 5.81 10.32 28.96
CA HIS A 124 6.82 11.04 28.15
C HIS A 124 6.29 12.40 27.67
N ARG A 125 5.56 13.11 28.54
CA ARG A 125 4.80 14.33 28.20
C ARG A 125 5.65 15.41 27.50
N GLU A 126 6.92 15.48 27.84
CA GLU A 126 7.92 16.38 27.27
C GLU A 126 8.23 16.12 25.79
N GLU A 127 7.99 14.90 25.28
CA GLU A 127 8.19 14.54 23.87
C GLU A 127 7.04 15.00 22.97
N PHE A 128 5.91 15.46 23.54
CA PHE A 128 4.69 15.76 22.80
C PHE A 128 4.32 17.25 22.88
N PRO A 129 3.76 17.85 21.80
CA PRO A 129 3.25 19.23 21.84
C PRO A 129 2.20 19.41 22.94
N GLU A 130 2.25 20.50 23.71
CA GLU A 130 1.39 20.73 24.90
C GLU A 130 -0.11 20.46 24.66
N TRP A 131 -0.60 20.73 23.45
CA TRP A 131 -1.99 20.51 23.06
C TRP A 131 -2.40 19.03 22.86
N MET A 132 -1.43 18.11 22.76
CA MET A 132 -1.67 16.69 22.49
C MET A 132 -2.42 16.04 23.67
N PRO A 133 -3.63 15.49 23.48
CA PRO A 133 -4.34 14.76 24.53
C PRO A 133 -3.72 13.37 24.81
N ALA A 134 -4.16 12.77 25.92
CA ALA A 134 -3.86 11.38 26.29
C ALA A 134 -5.14 10.64 26.72
N ASP A 135 -6.21 10.84 25.95
CA ASP A 135 -7.58 10.35 26.18
C ASP A 135 -8.16 9.57 24.99
N PHE A 136 -7.29 8.96 24.18
CA PHE A 136 -7.69 8.13 23.06
C PHE A 136 -8.48 6.91 23.50
N THR A 137 -9.42 6.49 22.66
CA THR A 137 -10.30 5.34 22.88
C THR A 137 -10.17 4.34 21.73
N GLY A 138 -10.68 3.12 21.93
CA GLY A 138 -10.76 2.14 20.85
C GLY A 138 -11.55 2.62 19.63
N VAL A 139 -12.43 3.62 19.78
CA VAL A 139 -13.15 4.26 18.67
C VAL A 139 -12.20 5.07 17.80
N ASP A 140 -11.26 5.81 18.41
CA ASP A 140 -10.27 6.60 17.68
C ASP A 140 -9.33 5.67 16.88
N ALA A 141 -8.95 4.53 17.48
CA ALA A 141 -8.16 3.51 16.80
C ALA A 141 -8.96 2.84 15.66
N LEU A 142 -10.24 2.48 15.90
CA LEU A 142 -11.13 1.91 14.88
C LEU A 142 -11.35 2.86 13.71
N ALA A 143 -11.46 4.17 13.94
CA ALA A 143 -11.71 5.15 12.89
C ALA A 143 -10.67 5.11 11.75
N ARG A 144 -9.48 4.55 11.99
CA ARG A 144 -8.44 4.29 10.99
C ARG A 144 -8.79 3.17 10.00
N ASP A 145 -9.65 2.25 10.42
CA ASP A 145 -10.05 1.06 9.66
C ASP A 145 -11.48 1.14 9.11
N VAL A 146 -12.18 2.25 9.38
CA VAL A 146 -13.48 2.54 8.77
C VAL A 146 -13.28 3.05 7.35
N GLN A 147 -14.02 2.47 6.41
CA GLN A 147 -14.01 2.81 5.01
C GLN A 147 -15.17 3.74 4.64
N THR A 148 -14.96 4.55 3.61
CA THR A 148 -15.96 5.46 3.03
C THR A 148 -15.85 5.47 1.51
N TRP A 149 -16.87 5.99 0.86
CA TRP A 149 -16.87 6.29 -0.58
C TRP A 149 -15.70 7.20 -1.01
N SER A 150 -15.26 7.06 -2.26
CA SER A 150 -14.13 7.82 -2.81
C SER A 150 -14.51 9.25 -3.24
N ARG A 151 -13.98 10.24 -2.51
CA ARG A 151 -14.05 11.66 -2.89
C ARG A 151 -13.18 11.99 -4.10
N ALA A 152 -12.03 11.30 -4.25
CA ALA A 152 -11.17 11.43 -5.41
C ALA A 152 -11.90 10.99 -6.69
N ASP A 153 -12.61 9.85 -6.66
CA ASP A 153 -13.41 9.39 -7.79
C ASP A 153 -14.60 10.33 -8.07
N ALA A 154 -15.24 10.85 -7.02
CA ALA A 154 -16.29 11.86 -7.18
C ALA A 154 -15.77 13.13 -7.87
N ALA A 155 -14.63 13.65 -7.41
CA ALA A 155 -14.02 14.85 -7.96
C ALA A 155 -13.56 14.64 -9.42
N ARG A 156 -12.98 13.46 -9.72
CA ARG A 156 -12.60 13.07 -11.09
C ARG A 156 -13.82 12.98 -12.00
N PHE A 157 -14.91 12.37 -11.53
CA PHE A 157 -16.16 12.34 -12.27
C PHE A 157 -16.68 13.75 -12.57
N VAL A 158 -16.77 14.63 -11.55
CA VAL A 158 -17.26 16.01 -11.73
C VAL A 158 -16.43 16.76 -12.76
N ARG A 159 -15.10 16.74 -12.64
CA ARG A 159 -14.19 17.39 -13.59
C ARG A 159 -14.40 16.88 -15.01
N SER A 160 -14.46 15.55 -15.19
CA SER A 160 -14.67 14.91 -16.49
C SER A 160 -16.04 15.22 -17.07
N HIS A 161 -17.07 15.25 -16.24
CA HIS A 161 -18.44 15.56 -16.65
C HIS A 161 -18.57 17.00 -17.13
N GLU A 162 -18.11 17.98 -16.34
CA GLU A 162 -18.09 19.39 -16.72
C GLU A 162 -17.25 19.62 -17.98
N ALA A 163 -16.11 18.94 -18.10
CA ALA A 163 -15.27 18.98 -19.30
C ALA A 163 -16.04 18.53 -20.55
N ALA A 164 -16.73 17.41 -20.45
CA ALA A 164 -17.52 16.87 -21.55
C ALA A 164 -18.66 17.80 -21.95
N GLN A 165 -19.35 18.43 -20.99
CA GLN A 165 -20.42 19.41 -21.27
C GLN A 165 -19.90 20.64 -22.04
N GLU A 166 -18.66 21.05 -21.77
CA GLU A 166 -18.00 22.17 -22.43
C GLU A 166 -17.26 21.78 -23.72
N GLY A 167 -17.25 20.49 -24.09
CA GLY A 167 -16.50 20.00 -25.26
C GLY A 167 -14.98 20.06 -25.11
N ARG A 168 -14.47 20.06 -23.87
CA ARG A 168 -13.04 20.07 -23.54
C ARG A 168 -12.56 18.71 -23.02
N THR A 169 -11.25 18.50 -23.05
CA THR A 169 -10.61 17.37 -22.36
C THR A 169 -10.35 17.78 -20.90
N PRO A 170 -10.68 16.95 -19.89
CA PRO A 170 -10.37 17.26 -18.51
C PRO A 170 -8.85 17.19 -18.28
N ASN A 171 -8.30 18.20 -17.60
CA ASN A 171 -6.94 18.14 -17.09
C ASN A 171 -6.96 17.47 -15.70
N PRO A 172 -5.99 16.58 -15.40
CA PRO A 172 -5.85 16.03 -14.07
C PRO A 172 -5.49 17.13 -13.06
N SER A 173 -6.02 17.00 -11.86
CA SER A 173 -5.64 17.80 -10.69
C SER A 173 -4.24 17.45 -10.19
N PRO A 174 -3.57 18.33 -9.41
CA PRO A 174 -2.29 18.01 -8.79
C PRO A 174 -2.32 16.72 -7.94
N GLU A 175 -3.41 16.46 -7.23
CA GLU A 175 -3.61 15.24 -6.45
C GLU A 175 -3.67 13.99 -7.33
N GLU A 176 -4.38 14.05 -8.46
CA GLU A 176 -4.41 12.94 -9.43
C GLU A 176 -3.05 12.68 -10.07
N LEU A 177 -2.26 13.72 -10.32
CA LEU A 177 -0.89 13.57 -10.82
C LEU A 177 0.00 12.87 -9.79
N LEU A 178 -0.10 13.26 -8.51
CA LEU A 178 0.63 12.62 -7.41
C LEU A 178 0.18 11.16 -7.20
N GLU A 179 -1.11 10.86 -7.32
CA GLU A 179 -1.62 9.49 -7.26
C GLU A 179 -1.12 8.64 -8.44
N ALA A 180 -1.09 9.21 -9.65
CA ALA A 180 -0.57 8.54 -10.83
C ALA A 180 0.94 8.25 -10.71
N GLU A 181 1.72 9.21 -10.21
CA GLU A 181 3.14 9.03 -9.91
C GLU A 181 3.34 7.93 -8.85
N ALA A 182 2.61 8.00 -7.73
CA ALA A 182 2.63 6.98 -6.70
C ALA A 182 2.27 5.59 -7.26
N PHE A 183 1.27 5.49 -8.14
CA PHE A 183 0.87 4.23 -8.78
C PHE A 183 1.99 3.61 -9.64
N VAL A 184 2.84 4.46 -10.23
CA VAL A 184 3.97 4.04 -11.06
C VAL A 184 5.15 3.58 -10.21
N LEU A 185 5.45 4.32 -9.14
CA LEU A 185 6.62 4.09 -8.29
C LEU A 185 6.37 3.07 -7.18
N ASP A 186 5.14 2.98 -6.68
CA ASP A 186 4.77 2.01 -5.65
C ASP A 186 4.41 0.66 -6.22
N GLY A 187 4.58 -0.34 -5.36
CA GLY A 187 4.26 -1.70 -5.71
C GLY A 187 4.52 -2.66 -4.59
N SER A 188 4.55 -3.92 -4.94
CA SER A 188 4.99 -5.04 -4.11
C SER A 188 5.31 -6.21 -5.01
N ASN A 189 6.17 -7.10 -4.52
CA ASN A 189 6.37 -8.45 -5.00
C ASN A 189 5.92 -9.43 -3.91
N ALA A 190 5.25 -10.50 -4.32
CA ALA A 190 4.99 -11.65 -3.49
C ALA A 190 5.16 -12.93 -4.30
N TRP A 191 5.83 -13.92 -3.74
CA TRP A 191 5.95 -15.27 -4.29
C TRP A 191 5.49 -16.26 -3.24
N ALA A 192 4.86 -17.34 -3.68
CA ALA A 192 4.79 -18.57 -2.89
C ALA A 192 5.23 -19.74 -3.79
N VAL A 193 6.07 -20.62 -3.26
CA VAL A 193 6.50 -21.84 -3.94
C VAL A 193 6.23 -23.04 -3.04
N ASP A 194 5.75 -24.13 -3.62
CA ASP A 194 5.48 -25.36 -2.87
C ASP A 194 6.72 -26.26 -2.75
N GLY A 195 6.56 -27.35 -2.00
CA GLY A 195 7.62 -28.33 -1.75
C GLY A 195 8.20 -29.01 -2.99
N SER A 196 7.48 -29.03 -4.11
CA SER A 196 7.98 -29.58 -5.37
C SER A 196 9.09 -28.73 -5.99
N ARG A 197 9.18 -27.45 -5.57
CA ARG A 197 10.11 -26.44 -6.08
C ARG A 197 11.19 -26.05 -5.09
N THR A 198 11.17 -26.59 -3.87
CA THR A 198 12.17 -26.27 -2.83
C THR A 198 13.05 -27.47 -2.52
N GLU A 199 14.33 -27.24 -2.22
CA GLU A 199 15.26 -28.31 -1.85
C GLU A 199 14.87 -28.98 -0.52
N SER A 200 14.29 -28.22 0.40
CA SER A 200 13.79 -28.72 1.68
C SER A 200 12.51 -29.54 1.56
N GLY A 201 11.70 -29.30 0.52
CA GLY A 201 10.38 -29.90 0.39
C GLY A 201 9.27 -29.12 1.09
N ASN A 202 9.60 -27.97 1.72
CA ASN A 202 8.65 -27.11 2.41
C ASN A 202 8.13 -26.00 1.49
N ALA A 203 6.93 -25.48 1.77
CA ALA A 203 6.47 -24.27 1.11
C ALA A 203 7.25 -23.03 1.59
N ILE A 204 7.53 -22.09 0.69
CA ILE A 204 8.23 -20.85 0.99
C ILE A 204 7.40 -19.65 0.50
N LEU A 205 7.25 -18.64 1.35
CA LEU A 205 6.58 -17.37 1.07
C LEU A 205 7.59 -16.21 1.04
N LEU A 206 7.47 -15.35 0.02
CA LEU A 206 8.10 -14.03 -0.06
C LEU A 206 7.06 -12.93 0.13
N ARG A 207 7.40 -11.95 0.95
CA ARG A 207 6.73 -10.66 1.03
C ARG A 207 7.74 -9.54 0.82
N ASN A 208 7.48 -8.63 -0.13
CA ASN A 208 8.35 -7.48 -0.38
C ASN A 208 7.58 -6.32 -1.06
N PRO A 209 7.03 -5.36 -0.32
CA PRO A 209 6.38 -4.18 -0.83
C PRO A 209 7.36 -3.04 -1.10
N HIS A 210 6.88 -2.12 -1.92
CA HIS A 210 7.58 -0.99 -2.49
C HIS A 210 6.80 0.28 -2.19
N LEU A 211 7.07 0.91 -1.05
CA LEU A 211 6.45 2.18 -0.68
C LEU A 211 7.51 3.18 -0.26
N SER A 212 7.09 4.42 -0.02
CA SER A 212 7.95 5.48 0.53
C SER A 212 8.60 5.03 1.84
N TRP A 213 9.88 5.33 1.98
CA TRP A 213 10.66 5.17 3.20
C TRP A 213 10.56 6.38 4.13
N ALA A 214 9.86 7.44 3.72
CA ALA A 214 9.67 8.63 4.54
C ALA A 214 9.07 8.25 5.91
N THR A 215 9.85 8.50 6.96
CA THR A 215 9.48 8.25 8.36
C THR A 215 8.81 9.47 9.01
N ASP A 216 8.84 10.61 8.32
CA ASP A 216 8.35 11.94 8.72
C ASP A 216 7.14 12.43 7.89
N ALA A 217 6.80 11.74 6.80
CA ALA A 217 5.65 12.10 5.98
C ALA A 217 4.36 12.06 6.82
N PRO A 218 3.51 13.12 6.75
CA PRO A 218 2.24 13.16 7.47
C PRO A 218 1.42 11.90 7.18
N LEU A 219 0.88 11.27 8.23
CA LEU A 219 -0.01 10.10 8.11
C LEU A 219 -1.33 10.41 7.37
N LEU A 220 -1.54 11.68 6.98
CA LEU A 220 -2.68 12.21 6.23
C LEU A 220 -2.72 11.71 4.78
N THR A 221 -1.59 11.70 4.06
CA THR A 221 -1.59 11.48 2.60
C THR A 221 -1.73 10.01 2.19
N ARG A 222 -1.65 9.08 3.16
CA ARG A 222 -2.02 7.68 2.97
C ARG A 222 -2.77 7.16 4.18
N PRO A 223 -4.00 6.65 4.03
CA PRO A 223 -4.84 6.14 5.12
C PRO A 223 -4.21 5.11 6.08
N SER A 224 -3.04 4.60 5.73
CA SER A 224 -2.12 3.82 6.55
C SER A 224 -0.71 4.30 6.21
N GLY A 225 0.06 4.81 7.19
CA GLY A 225 1.43 5.30 6.97
C GLY A 225 2.25 4.32 6.13
N SER A 226 3.06 4.82 5.19
CA SER A 226 3.84 3.94 4.31
C SER A 226 4.93 3.15 5.06
N THR A 227 5.20 3.54 6.30
CA THR A 227 6.17 2.94 7.20
C THR A 227 5.68 1.61 7.76
N TYR A 228 6.51 0.58 7.62
CA TYR A 228 6.34 -0.74 8.19
C TYR A 228 7.02 -0.81 9.54
N TYR A 229 6.38 -1.52 10.46
CA TYR A 229 6.86 -1.78 11.81
C TYR A 229 6.84 -3.29 12.04
N GLU A 230 8.02 -3.89 12.18
CA GLU A 230 8.13 -5.32 12.41
C GLU A 230 7.82 -5.64 13.87
N ALA A 231 6.93 -6.59 14.14
CA ALA A 231 6.62 -6.98 15.50
C ALA A 231 6.16 -8.44 15.58
N HIS A 232 6.32 -9.02 16.77
CA HIS A 232 5.77 -10.30 17.14
C HIS A 232 4.75 -10.12 18.27
N VAL A 233 3.56 -10.68 18.11
CA VAL A 233 2.51 -10.66 19.14
C VAL A 233 2.12 -12.07 19.53
N ARG A 234 1.99 -12.33 20.83
CA ARG A 234 1.58 -13.63 21.35
C ARG A 234 0.63 -13.50 22.53
N VAL A 235 -0.49 -14.19 22.43
CA VAL A 235 -1.47 -14.41 23.51
C VAL A 235 -1.68 -15.92 23.64
N PRO A 236 -1.22 -16.57 24.72
CA PRO A 236 -1.25 -18.03 24.86
C PRO A 236 -2.64 -18.62 24.62
N GLY A 237 -2.72 -19.61 23.72
CA GLY A 237 -3.96 -20.31 23.36
C GLY A 237 -4.95 -19.47 22.53
N VAL A 238 -4.60 -18.24 22.16
CA VAL A 238 -5.46 -17.33 21.39
C VAL A 238 -4.85 -16.94 20.06
N LEU A 239 -3.59 -16.49 20.06
CA LEU A 239 -2.94 -15.93 18.88
C LEU A 239 -1.41 -15.95 19.02
N GLU A 240 -0.70 -16.22 17.93
CA GLU A 240 0.73 -15.98 17.79
C GLU A 240 0.99 -15.54 16.36
N PHE A 241 1.59 -14.37 16.16
CA PHE A 241 1.78 -13.81 14.83
C PHE A 241 3.01 -12.92 14.77
N TYR A 242 3.83 -13.13 13.74
CA TYR A 242 4.98 -12.32 13.40
C TYR A 242 4.72 -11.64 12.05
N GLY A 243 4.87 -10.32 11.96
CA GLY A 243 4.58 -9.64 10.71
C GLY A 243 4.94 -8.16 10.70
N ASP A 244 4.52 -7.50 9.63
CA ASP A 244 4.59 -6.05 9.54
C ASP A 244 3.25 -5.39 9.88
N PHE A 245 3.34 -4.41 10.75
CA PHE A 245 2.27 -3.53 11.17
C PHE A 245 2.53 -2.15 10.57
N ARG A 246 1.47 -1.47 10.15
CA ARG A 246 1.52 -0.07 9.77
C ARG A 246 1.56 0.77 11.04
N ILE A 247 2.51 1.69 11.12
CA ILE A 247 2.60 2.59 12.27
C ILE A 247 1.29 3.34 12.51
N GLY A 248 0.95 3.54 13.78
CA GLY A 248 -0.26 4.22 14.21
C GLY A 248 -1.53 3.39 14.05
N THR A 249 -1.44 2.07 13.88
CA THR A 249 -2.62 1.20 13.72
C THR A 249 -2.53 -0.06 14.59
N ALA A 250 -3.69 -0.51 15.05
CA ALA A 250 -3.82 -1.78 15.78
C ALA A 250 -3.80 -3.01 14.85
N PHE A 251 -4.32 -2.88 13.63
CA PHE A 251 -4.50 -3.97 12.66
C PHE A 251 -4.07 -3.61 11.23
N GLY A 252 -3.16 -2.65 11.05
CA GLY A 252 -2.58 -2.36 9.74
C GLY A 252 -1.59 -3.43 9.30
N ILE A 253 -2.02 -4.68 9.22
CA ILE A 253 -1.18 -5.83 8.90
C ILE A 253 -1.24 -6.05 7.40
N ILE A 254 -0.08 -6.15 6.75
CA ILE A 254 0.04 -6.27 5.29
C ILE A 254 0.64 -7.62 4.91
N GLY A 255 1.41 -8.24 5.80
CA GLY A 255 1.89 -9.61 5.66
C GLY A 255 2.55 -10.12 6.94
N GLY A 256 2.78 -11.42 6.99
CA GLY A 256 3.36 -12.09 8.14
C GLY A 256 2.96 -13.55 8.19
N PHE A 257 3.28 -14.21 9.30
CA PHE A 257 3.04 -15.63 9.50
C PHE A 257 2.78 -15.95 10.97
N ASN A 258 2.10 -17.07 11.18
CA ASN A 258 2.00 -17.75 12.46
C ASN A 258 2.65 -19.14 12.36
N ALA A 259 2.49 -19.97 13.38
CA ALA A 259 3.09 -21.30 13.45
C ALA A 259 2.70 -22.26 12.31
N ARG A 260 1.65 -21.97 11.54
CA ARG A 260 1.11 -22.87 10.50
C ARG A 260 1.09 -22.27 9.11
N LEU A 261 0.82 -20.98 8.99
CA LEU A 261 0.57 -20.32 7.71
C LEU A 261 1.09 -18.88 7.69
N GLY A 262 1.19 -18.32 6.49
CA GLY A 262 1.46 -16.91 6.31
C GLY A 262 0.89 -16.38 5.02
N TRP A 263 0.83 -15.05 4.93
CA TRP A 263 0.41 -14.36 3.72
C TRP A 263 1.22 -13.10 3.48
N ALA A 264 1.21 -12.67 2.22
CA ALA A 264 1.74 -11.42 1.74
C ALA A 264 0.65 -10.72 0.93
N THR A 265 0.46 -9.43 1.15
CA THR A 265 -0.39 -8.64 0.25
C THR A 265 0.41 -7.87 -0.77
N THR A 266 -0.22 -7.60 -1.90
CA THR A 266 0.25 -6.67 -2.90
C THR A 266 -0.93 -5.81 -3.38
N ASN A 267 -0.67 -4.59 -3.83
CA ASN A 267 -1.72 -3.73 -4.37
C ASN A 267 -2.40 -4.38 -5.60
N ASN A 268 -3.73 -4.31 -5.63
CA ASN A 268 -4.54 -4.49 -6.83
C ASN A 268 -5.31 -3.19 -7.12
N TYR A 269 -6.00 -3.14 -8.27
CA TYR A 269 -6.67 -1.93 -8.73
C TYR A 269 -8.13 -2.15 -9.18
N PRO A 270 -8.98 -2.74 -8.32
CA PRO A 270 -10.40 -2.88 -8.59
C PRO A 270 -11.08 -1.51 -8.70
N ARG A 271 -12.07 -1.41 -9.60
CA ARG A 271 -12.90 -0.21 -9.78
C ARG A 271 -14.18 -0.36 -8.95
N TYR A 272 -14.28 0.42 -7.87
CA TYR A 272 -15.39 0.33 -6.92
C TYR A 272 -16.52 1.31 -7.23
N SER A 273 -16.17 2.57 -7.46
CA SER A 273 -17.11 3.66 -7.57
C SER A 273 -17.94 3.54 -8.83
N GLN A 274 -19.26 3.53 -8.69
CA GLN A 274 -20.22 3.62 -9.78
C GLN A 274 -21.05 4.89 -9.60
N VAL A 275 -21.06 5.75 -10.61
CA VAL A 275 -21.91 6.95 -10.63
C VAL A 275 -23.20 6.65 -11.36
N TYR A 276 -24.32 7.06 -10.76
CA TYR A 276 -25.67 6.94 -11.30
C TYR A 276 -26.24 8.33 -11.58
N ALA A 277 -26.70 8.55 -12.81
CA ALA A 277 -27.43 9.74 -13.22
C ALA A 277 -28.93 9.47 -13.09
N LEU A 278 -29.57 10.08 -12.10
CA LEU A 278 -31.01 10.08 -11.90
C LEU A 278 -31.59 11.36 -12.51
N GLU A 279 -32.86 11.35 -12.91
CA GLU A 279 -33.56 12.57 -13.34
C GLU A 279 -33.82 13.49 -12.13
N ALA A 280 -33.57 14.79 -12.28
CA ALA A 280 -33.97 15.79 -11.30
C ALA A 280 -35.49 15.95 -11.31
N HIS A 281 -36.13 16.07 -10.14
CA HIS A 281 -37.57 16.21 -10.10
C HIS A 281 -37.99 17.59 -10.65
N PRO A 282 -38.93 17.67 -11.62
CA PRO A 282 -39.20 18.91 -12.37
C PRO A 282 -39.77 20.06 -11.52
N THR A 283 -40.34 19.75 -10.35
CA THR A 283 -40.99 20.74 -9.48
C THR A 283 -40.58 20.67 -8.00
N LEU A 284 -39.75 19.70 -7.61
CA LEU A 284 -39.32 19.53 -6.22
C LEU A 284 -37.79 19.71 -6.16
N PRO A 285 -37.29 20.84 -5.60
CA PRO A 285 -35.91 21.28 -5.79
C PRO A 285 -34.84 20.35 -5.17
N ASP A 286 -35.22 19.57 -4.16
CA ASP A 286 -34.34 18.60 -3.49
C ASP A 286 -34.85 17.18 -3.63
N HIS A 287 -35.31 16.82 -4.83
CA HIS A 287 -35.72 15.46 -5.16
C HIS A 287 -35.13 15.05 -6.52
N ALA A 288 -34.74 13.78 -6.62
CA ALA A 288 -34.57 13.08 -7.88
C ALA A 288 -35.85 12.28 -8.21
N VAL A 289 -35.86 11.59 -9.36
CA VAL A 289 -36.90 10.62 -9.74
C VAL A 289 -36.27 9.24 -9.84
N LEU A 290 -36.87 8.25 -9.16
CA LEU A 290 -36.50 6.83 -9.27
C LEU A 290 -37.77 5.99 -9.18
N ASP A 291 -37.90 4.95 -10.01
CA ASP A 291 -39.12 4.14 -10.13
C ASP A 291 -40.39 4.97 -10.38
N GLY A 292 -40.24 6.08 -11.11
CA GLY A 292 -41.32 7.03 -11.38
C GLY A 292 -41.82 7.80 -10.16
N ARG A 293 -41.11 7.75 -9.04
CA ARG A 293 -41.48 8.41 -7.77
C ARG A 293 -40.42 9.43 -7.34
N PRO A 294 -40.81 10.49 -6.61
CA PRO A 294 -39.85 11.40 -6.02
C PRO A 294 -38.93 10.67 -5.01
N LEU A 295 -37.62 10.82 -5.18
CA LEU A 295 -36.58 10.35 -4.27
C LEU A 295 -36.00 11.57 -3.54
N PRO A 296 -36.22 11.73 -2.22
CA PRO A 296 -35.74 12.90 -1.49
C PRO A 296 -34.21 12.94 -1.39
N LEU A 297 -33.66 14.16 -1.44
CA LEU A 297 -32.25 14.43 -1.17
C LEU A 297 -32.13 14.98 0.26
N GLU A 298 -31.30 14.34 1.09
CA GLU A 298 -31.08 14.71 2.48
C GLU A 298 -29.78 15.51 2.64
N GLU A 299 -29.88 16.73 3.15
CA GLU A 299 -28.70 17.53 3.49
C GLU A 299 -28.09 17.05 4.82
N ARG A 300 -26.84 16.62 4.79
CA ARG A 300 -26.07 16.28 5.99
C ARG A 300 -25.03 17.36 6.26
N ARG A 301 -25.23 18.09 7.36
CA ARG A 301 -24.28 19.12 7.82
C ARG A 301 -23.26 18.52 8.79
N ARG A 302 -22.03 18.99 8.67
CA ARG A 302 -20.92 18.69 9.57
C ARG A 302 -20.22 19.99 9.94
N THR A 303 -19.84 20.11 11.20
CA THR A 303 -19.08 21.26 11.71
C THR A 303 -17.75 20.76 12.23
N ALA A 304 -16.67 21.43 11.84
CA ALA A 304 -15.30 21.19 12.31
C ALA A 304 -14.72 22.47 12.92
N ASP A 305 -13.91 22.31 13.96
CA ASP A 305 -13.22 23.40 14.63
C ASP A 305 -11.82 23.55 14.02
N TYR A 306 -11.32 24.79 13.89
CA TYR A 306 -9.95 25.05 13.47
C TYR A 306 -9.29 26.20 14.23
N ARG A 307 -7.96 26.17 14.30
CA ARG A 307 -7.16 27.26 14.86
C ARG A 307 -7.06 28.42 13.85
N ALA A 308 -7.65 29.56 14.17
CA ALA A 308 -7.55 30.77 13.35
C ALA A 308 -6.17 31.43 13.47
N GLU A 309 -5.86 32.34 12.53
CA GLU A 309 -4.57 33.06 12.50
C GLU A 309 -4.34 33.90 13.76
N ASP A 310 -5.40 34.39 14.40
CA ASP A 310 -5.35 35.14 15.67
C ASP A 310 -5.15 34.23 16.91
N GLY A 311 -5.05 32.93 16.71
CA GLY A 311 -4.88 31.91 17.75
C GLY A 311 -6.18 31.47 18.43
N SER A 312 -7.34 32.03 18.05
CA SER A 312 -8.65 31.58 18.53
C SER A 312 -9.09 30.28 17.86
N VAL A 313 -10.11 29.62 18.42
CA VAL A 313 -10.77 28.47 17.79
C VAL A 313 -12.02 28.97 17.07
N ALA A 314 -12.04 28.79 15.75
CA ALA A 314 -13.17 29.09 14.88
C ALA A 314 -13.83 27.79 14.39
N THR A 315 -14.99 27.90 13.74
CA THR A 315 -15.75 26.74 13.23
C THR A 315 -16.13 26.91 11.78
N GLU A 316 -16.05 25.85 10.99
CA GLU A 316 -16.58 25.79 9.63
C GLU A 316 -17.68 24.71 9.56
N THR A 317 -18.76 24.98 8.81
CA THR A 317 -19.82 24.00 8.56
C THR A 317 -19.93 23.72 7.08
N ARG A 318 -19.86 22.43 6.70
CA ARG A 318 -20.05 21.95 5.34
C ARG A 318 -21.27 21.05 5.23
N SER A 319 -21.85 21.05 4.05
CA SER A 319 -23.02 20.24 3.71
C SER A 319 -22.67 19.24 2.61
N THR A 320 -23.16 18.01 2.76
CA THR A 320 -23.16 17.01 1.70
C THR A 320 -24.59 16.51 1.54
N TRP A 321 -25.08 16.43 0.31
CA TRP A 321 -26.41 15.91 0.01
C TRP A 321 -26.36 14.42 -0.24
N TRP A 322 -27.40 13.70 0.15
CA TRP A 322 -27.46 12.23 0.07
C TRP A 322 -28.78 11.74 -0.48
N THR A 323 -28.74 10.61 -1.16
CA THR A 323 -29.88 9.72 -1.33
C THR A 323 -29.71 8.50 -0.42
N GLU A 324 -30.67 7.58 -0.41
CA GLU A 324 -30.48 6.27 0.22
C GLU A 324 -29.38 5.41 -0.46
N HIS A 325 -29.00 5.72 -1.70
CA HIS A 325 -28.01 4.96 -2.46
C HIS A 325 -26.58 5.48 -2.31
N GLY A 326 -26.38 6.73 -1.90
CA GLY A 326 -25.06 7.34 -1.78
C GLY A 326 -25.07 8.87 -1.77
N PRO A 327 -23.89 9.50 -1.64
CA PRO A 327 -23.75 10.95 -1.74
C PRO A 327 -24.12 11.46 -3.15
N VAL A 328 -24.78 12.61 -3.18
CA VAL A 328 -24.96 13.40 -4.40
C VAL A 328 -23.64 14.14 -4.65
N ILE A 329 -22.96 13.80 -5.73
CA ILE A 329 -21.64 14.35 -6.08
C ILE A 329 -21.73 15.51 -7.07
N HIS A 330 -22.83 15.60 -7.83
CA HIS A 330 -23.09 16.68 -8.78
C HIS A 330 -24.59 16.82 -9.05
N ARG A 331 -25.03 18.01 -9.48
CA ARG A 331 -26.38 18.28 -9.97
C ARG A 331 -26.29 19.22 -11.17
N ASP A 332 -27.00 18.90 -12.24
CA ASP A 332 -27.27 19.84 -13.32
C ASP A 332 -28.78 20.18 -13.33
N ALA A 333 -29.28 20.83 -14.39
CA ALA A 333 -30.68 21.23 -14.49
C ALA A 333 -31.66 20.02 -14.56
N ASP A 334 -31.22 18.91 -15.16
CA ASP A 334 -32.05 17.77 -15.51
C ASP A 334 -31.68 16.50 -14.74
N ARG A 335 -30.52 16.47 -14.06
CA ARG A 335 -29.92 15.28 -13.45
C ARG A 335 -29.35 15.51 -12.06
N VAL A 336 -29.44 14.45 -11.27
CA VAL A 336 -28.78 14.28 -9.97
C VAL A 336 -27.80 13.11 -10.08
N PHE A 337 -26.52 13.36 -9.82
CA PHE A 337 -25.48 12.33 -9.90
C PHE A 337 -25.15 11.80 -8.51
N VAL A 338 -25.35 10.49 -8.33
CA VAL A 338 -25.14 9.78 -7.07
C VAL A 338 -23.99 8.80 -7.23
N LEU A 339 -22.98 8.89 -6.37
CA LEU A 339 -21.89 7.92 -6.33
C LEU A 339 -22.25 6.80 -5.35
N LYS A 340 -22.12 5.55 -5.79
CA LYS A 340 -22.25 4.38 -4.93
C LYS A 340 -20.95 3.59 -4.93
N ASP A 341 -20.43 3.34 -3.73
CA ASP A 341 -19.14 2.67 -3.52
C ASP A 341 -19.33 1.49 -2.54
N PRO A 342 -18.98 0.25 -2.92
CA PRO A 342 -19.10 -0.91 -2.05
C PRO A 342 -18.20 -0.85 -0.83
N ARG A 343 -17.22 0.03 -0.73
CA ARG A 343 -16.41 0.21 0.49
C ARG A 343 -17.13 1.02 1.55
N ASP A 344 -18.09 1.85 1.16
CA ASP A 344 -18.77 2.73 2.10
C ASP A 344 -19.45 1.92 3.21
N GLY A 345 -19.11 2.25 4.45
CA GLY A 345 -19.74 1.65 5.61
C GLY A 345 -18.99 0.46 6.20
N GLU A 346 -17.92 -0.03 5.58
CA GLU A 346 -17.16 -1.15 6.13
C GLU A 346 -16.28 -0.70 7.31
N PHE A 347 -16.22 -1.52 8.37
CA PHE A 347 -15.54 -1.21 9.64
C PHE A 347 -14.86 -2.43 10.28
N ARG A 348 -15.01 -3.62 9.69
CA ARG A 348 -14.56 -4.92 10.22
C ARG A 348 -13.18 -5.32 9.70
N ARG A 349 -12.43 -4.40 9.08
CA ARG A 349 -11.09 -4.70 8.55
C ARG A 349 -10.17 -5.31 9.60
N GLY A 350 -10.08 -4.71 10.79
CA GLY A 350 -9.28 -5.27 11.89
C GLY A 350 -9.80 -6.62 12.43
N GLU A 351 -11.12 -6.84 12.40
CA GLU A 351 -11.71 -8.14 12.75
C GLU A 351 -11.29 -9.22 11.76
N GLN A 352 -11.29 -8.92 10.45
CA GLN A 352 -10.81 -9.85 9.44
C GLN A 352 -9.34 -10.20 9.68
N PHE A 353 -8.46 -9.20 9.85
CA PHE A 353 -7.04 -9.47 10.08
C PHE A 353 -6.78 -10.26 11.36
N LEU A 354 -7.46 -9.95 12.47
CA LEU A 354 -7.33 -10.72 13.70
C LEU A 354 -7.66 -12.20 13.48
N ARG A 355 -8.70 -12.50 12.69
CA ARG A 355 -9.09 -13.87 12.35
C ARG A 355 -8.11 -14.53 11.40
N MET A 356 -7.54 -13.79 10.45
CA MET A 356 -6.49 -14.31 9.56
C MET A 356 -5.22 -14.68 10.33
N MET A 357 -4.79 -13.83 11.26
CA MET A 357 -3.63 -14.09 12.12
C MET A 357 -3.84 -15.36 12.97
N ALA A 358 -5.09 -15.63 13.39
CA ALA A 358 -5.45 -16.76 14.25
C ALA A 358 -5.81 -18.04 13.47
N ALA A 359 -5.94 -17.97 12.15
CA ALA A 359 -6.28 -19.14 11.33
C ALA A 359 -5.16 -20.19 11.40
N THR A 360 -5.55 -21.47 11.39
CA THR A 360 -4.63 -22.61 11.55
C THR A 360 -4.58 -23.54 10.35
N SER A 361 -5.40 -23.27 9.33
CA SER A 361 -5.45 -24.01 8.06
C SER A 361 -5.86 -23.09 6.91
N LEU A 362 -5.59 -23.52 5.68
CA LEU A 362 -6.06 -22.85 4.47
C LEU A 362 -7.59 -22.68 4.46
N ASP A 363 -8.35 -23.71 4.84
CA ASP A 363 -9.81 -23.67 4.85
C ASP A 363 -10.36 -22.59 5.81
N GLU A 364 -9.82 -22.52 7.02
CA GLU A 364 -10.16 -21.46 7.98
C GLU A 364 -9.80 -20.08 7.43
N TRP A 365 -8.62 -19.97 6.80
CA TRP A 365 -8.15 -18.71 6.25
C TRP A 365 -9.02 -18.24 5.07
N LEU A 366 -9.38 -19.12 4.13
CA LEU A 366 -10.29 -18.82 3.02
C LEU A 366 -11.70 -18.45 3.51
N GLU A 367 -12.19 -19.09 4.56
CA GLU A 367 -13.47 -18.71 5.18
C GLU A 367 -13.43 -17.29 5.74
N VAL A 368 -12.33 -16.90 6.38
CA VAL A 368 -12.14 -15.51 6.83
C VAL A 368 -12.09 -14.54 5.63
N MET A 369 -11.45 -14.92 4.53
CA MET A 369 -11.40 -14.08 3.32
C MET A 369 -12.77 -13.82 2.69
N ARG A 370 -13.78 -14.67 2.93
CA ARG A 370 -15.18 -14.42 2.50
C ARG A 370 -15.79 -13.18 3.13
N MET A 371 -15.26 -12.71 4.28
CA MET A 371 -15.71 -11.47 4.92
C MET A 371 -15.60 -10.25 3.99
N ARG A 372 -14.53 -10.19 3.17
CA ARG A 372 -14.19 -9.05 2.29
C ARG A 372 -14.30 -7.68 2.97
N ALA A 373 -13.93 -7.63 4.25
CA ALA A 373 -13.92 -6.41 5.05
C ALA A 373 -12.68 -5.55 4.78
N HIS A 374 -11.53 -6.18 4.50
CA HIS A 374 -10.48 -5.54 3.73
C HIS A 374 -10.92 -5.53 2.27
N PRO A 375 -11.17 -4.36 1.65
CA PRO A 375 -11.89 -4.32 0.38
C PRO A 375 -11.02 -4.66 -0.83
N SER A 376 -9.69 -4.61 -0.70
CA SER A 376 -8.72 -4.61 -1.81
C SER A 376 -7.55 -5.56 -1.55
N SER A 377 -6.50 -5.40 -2.36
CA SER A 377 -5.23 -6.13 -2.34
C SER A 377 -5.33 -7.56 -2.88
N ASN A 378 -4.25 -8.04 -3.45
CA ASN A 378 -4.09 -9.48 -3.64
C ASN A 378 -3.54 -10.09 -2.35
N PHE A 379 -3.81 -11.38 -2.14
CA PHE A 379 -3.22 -12.16 -1.06
C PHE A 379 -2.51 -13.36 -1.63
N THR A 380 -1.21 -13.44 -1.40
CA THR A 380 -0.37 -14.62 -1.68
C THR A 380 -0.16 -15.36 -0.38
N TYR A 381 -0.38 -16.68 -0.36
CA TYR A 381 -0.45 -17.52 0.82
C TYR A 381 0.50 -18.72 0.69
N ALA A 382 1.06 -19.16 1.82
CA ALA A 382 1.65 -20.49 1.97
C ALA A 382 1.44 -21.05 3.39
N ASP A 383 1.50 -22.37 3.54
CA ASP A 383 1.41 -23.05 4.83
C ASP A 383 2.33 -24.27 4.98
N ALA A 384 2.37 -24.80 6.20
CA ALA A 384 3.12 -25.99 6.59
C ALA A 384 2.57 -27.29 6.00
N ASP A 385 1.34 -27.29 5.46
CA ASP A 385 0.75 -28.45 4.81
C ASP A 385 1.14 -28.50 3.31
N GLY A 386 1.97 -27.55 2.87
CA GLY A 386 2.50 -27.46 1.51
C GLY A 386 1.59 -26.71 0.53
N ASN A 387 0.52 -26.08 1.02
CA ASN A 387 -0.37 -25.31 0.15
C ASN A 387 0.25 -23.97 -0.22
N ILE A 388 -0.02 -23.54 -1.45
CA ILE A 388 0.20 -22.19 -1.94
C ILE A 388 -1.07 -21.66 -2.59
N ALA A 389 -1.37 -20.39 -2.37
CA ALA A 389 -2.51 -19.77 -3.01
C ALA A 389 -2.27 -18.31 -3.37
N HIS A 390 -2.99 -17.83 -4.38
CA HIS A 390 -3.14 -16.41 -4.66
C HIS A 390 -4.61 -16.08 -4.87
N TYR A 391 -5.12 -15.13 -4.09
CA TYR A 391 -6.49 -14.66 -4.15
C TYR A 391 -6.54 -13.18 -4.55
N TYR A 392 -7.24 -12.86 -5.64
CA TYR A 392 -7.58 -11.49 -6.02
C TYR A 392 -8.74 -11.00 -5.14
N ASN A 393 -8.41 -10.46 -3.96
CA ASN A 393 -9.43 -9.96 -3.04
C ASN A 393 -9.95 -8.60 -3.50
N ALA A 394 -11.26 -8.53 -3.75
CA ALA A 394 -11.93 -7.28 -4.08
C ALA A 394 -13.39 -7.26 -3.61
N ARG A 395 -13.85 -6.11 -3.10
CA ARG A 395 -15.26 -5.86 -2.80
C ARG A 395 -15.98 -5.27 -4.03
N LEU A 396 -15.96 -5.98 -5.15
CA LEU A 396 -16.51 -5.51 -6.43
C LEU A 396 -18.05 -5.48 -6.43
N PRO A 397 -18.68 -4.43 -7.01
CA PRO A 397 -20.12 -4.39 -7.18
C PRO A 397 -20.55 -5.32 -8.33
N LEU A 398 -21.68 -6.01 -8.17
CA LEU A 398 -22.31 -6.75 -9.27
C LEU A 398 -23.18 -5.78 -10.08
N LEU A 399 -22.63 -5.27 -11.19
CA LEU A 399 -23.29 -4.25 -11.98
C LEU A 399 -24.43 -4.85 -12.84
N PRO A 400 -25.65 -4.26 -12.84
CA PRO A 400 -26.75 -4.69 -13.71
C PRO A 400 -26.60 -4.18 -15.17
N HIS A 401 -25.47 -3.54 -15.46
CA HIS A 401 -25.10 -2.93 -16.73
C HIS A 401 -23.58 -3.07 -16.95
N ALA A 402 -23.09 -2.78 -18.15
CA ALA A 402 -21.65 -2.71 -18.39
C ALA A 402 -20.99 -1.61 -17.54
N ALA A 403 -19.72 -1.78 -17.16
CA ALA A 403 -18.98 -0.76 -16.42
C ALA A 403 -18.90 0.54 -17.23
N THR A 404 -19.16 1.69 -16.59
CA THR A 404 -19.22 2.99 -17.29
C THR A 404 -17.92 3.79 -17.24
N GLY A 405 -16.88 3.27 -16.57
CA GLY A 405 -15.61 3.98 -16.38
C GLY A 405 -15.82 5.30 -15.62
N ASP A 406 -15.25 6.39 -16.14
CA ASP A 406 -15.39 7.74 -15.56
C ASP A 406 -16.68 8.47 -15.98
N THR A 407 -17.66 7.75 -16.54
CA THR A 407 -19.00 8.28 -16.89
C THR A 407 -20.09 7.70 -15.97
N ALA A 408 -21.33 8.20 -16.09
CA ALA A 408 -22.46 7.78 -15.26
C ALA A 408 -23.36 6.76 -15.97
N ALA A 409 -23.86 5.78 -15.23
CA ALA A 409 -24.95 4.93 -15.64
C ALA A 409 -26.29 5.67 -15.49
N ILE A 410 -27.16 5.62 -16.48
CA ILE A 410 -28.51 6.20 -16.37
C ILE A 410 -29.35 5.27 -15.50
N ALA A 411 -29.89 5.79 -14.39
CA ALA A 411 -30.77 5.05 -13.50
C ALA A 411 -32.18 5.63 -13.56
N THR A 412 -33.14 4.82 -14.01
CA THR A 412 -34.57 5.16 -14.01
C THR A 412 -35.36 4.31 -13.03
N ARG A 413 -34.85 3.10 -12.76
CA ARG A 413 -35.42 2.14 -11.83
C ARG A 413 -34.39 1.73 -10.79
N THR A 414 -34.85 1.30 -9.63
CA THR A 414 -33.96 0.74 -8.59
C THR A 414 -33.12 -0.44 -9.11
N SER A 415 -33.66 -1.24 -10.04
CA SER A 415 -32.94 -2.35 -10.68
C SER A 415 -31.75 -1.93 -11.55
N ASP A 416 -31.65 -0.66 -11.93
CA ASP A 416 -30.53 -0.13 -12.69
C ASP A 416 -29.33 0.18 -11.76
N ILE A 417 -29.54 0.18 -10.44
CA ILE A 417 -28.53 0.45 -9.40
C ILE A 417 -28.09 -0.89 -8.77
N TRP A 418 -26.78 -1.16 -8.72
CA TRP A 418 -26.26 -2.39 -8.13
C TRP A 418 -26.70 -2.50 -6.66
N SER A 419 -27.06 -3.69 -6.19
CA SER A 419 -27.44 -3.93 -4.78
C SER A 419 -26.63 -5.06 -4.13
N GLU A 420 -25.93 -5.86 -4.93
CA GLU A 420 -25.14 -6.99 -4.50
C GLU A 420 -23.67 -6.80 -4.89
N LEU A 421 -22.81 -7.52 -4.19
CA LEU A 421 -21.41 -7.67 -4.59
C LEU A 421 -21.29 -8.86 -5.52
N VAL A 422 -20.26 -8.84 -6.37
CA VAL A 422 -19.80 -10.04 -7.07
C VAL A 422 -19.68 -11.20 -6.07
N PRO A 423 -20.19 -12.41 -6.36
CA PRO A 423 -19.99 -13.58 -5.52
C PRO A 423 -18.52 -13.83 -5.21
N TRP A 424 -18.20 -14.35 -4.02
CA TRP A 424 -16.80 -14.54 -3.63
C TRP A 424 -16.08 -15.54 -4.54
N ASP A 425 -16.78 -16.61 -4.94
CA ASP A 425 -16.26 -17.66 -5.82
C ASP A 425 -16.05 -17.19 -7.28
N ASP A 426 -16.62 -16.04 -7.65
CA ASP A 426 -16.45 -15.43 -8.99
C ASP A 426 -15.21 -14.51 -9.06
N LEU A 427 -14.40 -14.45 -7.98
CA LEU A 427 -13.14 -13.73 -7.95
C LEU A 427 -11.97 -14.70 -8.17
N PRO A 428 -10.91 -14.28 -8.91
CA PRO A 428 -9.79 -15.16 -9.21
C PRO A 428 -9.10 -15.75 -7.96
N LEU A 429 -9.06 -17.08 -7.89
CA LEU A 429 -8.32 -17.86 -6.89
C LEU A 429 -7.45 -18.90 -7.59
N TYR A 430 -6.14 -18.80 -7.36
CA TYR A 430 -5.17 -19.81 -7.71
C TYR A 430 -4.87 -20.62 -6.46
N LEU A 431 -5.15 -21.92 -6.49
CA LEU A 431 -4.83 -22.83 -5.39
C LEU A 431 -3.98 -23.99 -5.93
N ASN A 432 -2.77 -24.14 -5.39
CA ASN A 432 -1.81 -25.18 -5.77
C ASN A 432 -1.69 -25.38 -7.29
N PRO A 433 -1.49 -24.30 -8.08
CA PRO A 433 -1.47 -24.42 -9.53
C PRO A 433 -0.26 -25.24 -10.02
N PRO A 434 -0.34 -25.86 -11.21
CA PRO A 434 0.78 -26.53 -11.84
C PRO A 434 2.06 -25.69 -11.90
N GLY A 435 3.20 -26.37 -11.79
CA GLY A 435 4.51 -25.73 -11.71
C GLY A 435 4.89 -25.25 -10.30
N GLY A 436 3.98 -25.34 -9.32
CA GLY A 436 4.31 -25.18 -7.89
C GLY A 436 4.71 -23.77 -7.48
N TYR A 437 4.13 -22.76 -8.14
CA TYR A 437 4.33 -21.36 -7.75
C TYR A 437 3.07 -20.51 -7.97
N VAL A 438 2.96 -19.44 -7.18
CA VAL A 438 2.14 -18.27 -7.46
C VAL A 438 3.00 -17.01 -7.32
N GLN A 439 2.77 -16.02 -8.18
CA GLN A 439 3.49 -14.75 -8.10
C GLN A 439 2.55 -13.56 -8.27
N GLN A 440 2.91 -12.44 -7.65
CA GLN A 440 2.19 -11.19 -7.81
C GLN A 440 3.15 -9.99 -7.75
N ALA A 441 3.08 -9.12 -8.76
CA ALA A 441 3.85 -7.88 -8.90
C ALA A 441 2.98 -6.64 -9.32
N ASN A 442 1.82 -6.52 -8.69
CA ASN A 442 0.73 -5.52 -8.85
C ASN A 442 0.01 -5.51 -10.20
N ASP A 443 0.24 -6.51 -11.04
CA ASP A 443 -0.52 -6.69 -12.26
C ASP A 443 -1.81 -7.47 -12.05
N THR A 444 -2.66 -7.48 -13.07
CA THR A 444 -3.95 -8.17 -13.02
C THR A 444 -3.72 -9.68 -12.87
N PRO A 445 -4.69 -10.42 -12.32
CA PRO A 445 -4.49 -11.81 -11.92
C PRO A 445 -4.27 -12.77 -13.10
N ASP A 446 -4.43 -12.29 -14.34
CA ASP A 446 -4.36 -13.06 -15.60
C ASP A 446 -3.14 -13.96 -15.72
N PHE A 447 -1.99 -13.50 -15.21
CA PHE A 447 -0.70 -14.17 -15.33
C PHE A 447 -0.06 -14.44 -13.95
N THR A 448 -0.88 -14.74 -12.95
CA THR A 448 -0.40 -15.18 -11.63
C THR A 448 0.46 -16.45 -11.75
N ASN A 449 0.12 -17.32 -12.69
CA ASN A 449 0.88 -18.52 -13.06
C ASN A 449 0.73 -18.77 -14.58
N LEU A 450 1.84 -18.90 -15.31
CA LEU A 450 1.83 -19.07 -16.77
C LEU A 450 1.38 -20.46 -17.24
N ASN A 451 1.40 -21.48 -16.38
CA ASN A 451 0.92 -22.82 -16.72
C ASN A 451 -0.62 -22.88 -16.76
N VAL A 452 -1.29 -21.95 -16.08
CA VAL A 452 -2.75 -21.83 -16.05
C VAL A 452 -3.14 -20.35 -16.05
N PRO A 453 -3.08 -19.65 -17.21
CA PRO A 453 -3.59 -18.28 -17.30
C PRO A 453 -5.07 -18.21 -16.91
N LEU A 454 -5.52 -17.05 -16.41
CA LEU A 454 -6.91 -16.86 -15.98
C LEU A 454 -7.87 -17.01 -17.16
N ASP A 455 -8.88 -17.86 -17.00
CA ASP A 455 -10.04 -17.87 -17.88
C ASP A 455 -11.04 -16.79 -17.43
N ARG A 456 -11.07 -15.66 -18.14
CA ARG A 456 -11.94 -14.53 -17.81
C ARG A 456 -13.43 -14.83 -17.95
N ASP A 457 -13.83 -15.87 -18.68
CA ASP A 457 -15.23 -16.26 -18.80
C ASP A 457 -15.75 -16.95 -17.52
N THR A 458 -14.85 -17.31 -16.60
CA THR A 458 -15.18 -17.97 -15.32
C THR A 458 -15.23 -17.04 -14.11
N VAL A 459 -14.96 -15.75 -14.31
CA VAL A 459 -14.84 -14.75 -13.23
C VAL A 459 -15.61 -13.47 -13.55
N ALA A 460 -15.65 -12.54 -12.60
CA ALA A 460 -16.38 -11.29 -12.74
C ALA A 460 -15.97 -10.45 -13.97
N ALA A 461 -16.95 -9.98 -14.73
CA ALA A 461 -16.74 -9.22 -15.95
C ALA A 461 -16.14 -7.81 -15.73
N ASN A 462 -16.22 -7.25 -14.52
CA ASN A 462 -15.71 -5.91 -14.18
C ASN A 462 -14.33 -5.93 -13.50
N LEU A 463 -13.52 -6.96 -13.77
CA LEU A 463 -12.08 -6.94 -13.48
C LEU A 463 -11.35 -5.92 -14.39
N PRO A 464 -10.26 -5.29 -13.92
CA PRO A 464 -9.42 -4.46 -14.78
C PRO A 464 -8.90 -5.22 -16.01
N GLU A 465 -8.67 -4.52 -17.12
CA GLU A 465 -8.11 -5.11 -18.35
C GLU A 465 -6.77 -5.83 -18.11
N PRO A 466 -6.49 -6.94 -18.83
CA PRO A 466 -5.24 -7.67 -18.66
C PRO A 466 -4.02 -6.75 -18.82
N ARG A 467 -3.07 -6.89 -17.91
CA ARG A 467 -1.80 -6.16 -17.97
C ARG A 467 -0.68 -7.04 -17.44
N LEU A 468 0.49 -6.98 -18.09
CA LEU A 468 1.73 -7.57 -17.55
C LEU A 468 2.93 -6.65 -17.83
N ARG A 469 3.32 -5.86 -16.82
CA ARG A 469 4.46 -4.94 -16.86
C ARG A 469 5.78 -5.70 -16.76
N LEU A 470 6.87 -5.07 -17.22
CA LEU A 470 8.21 -5.66 -17.28
C LEU A 470 8.68 -6.29 -15.95
N ARG A 471 8.39 -5.66 -14.80
CA ARG A 471 8.71 -6.22 -13.47
C ARG A 471 8.02 -7.56 -13.22
N SER A 472 6.75 -7.69 -13.59
CA SER A 472 5.99 -8.95 -13.48
C SER A 472 6.46 -9.99 -14.49
N GLN A 473 6.89 -9.57 -15.67
CA GLN A 473 7.49 -10.48 -16.65
C GLN A 473 8.81 -11.06 -16.13
N LEU A 474 9.68 -10.22 -15.53
CA LEU A 474 10.90 -10.68 -14.87
C LEU A 474 10.59 -11.57 -13.66
N SER A 475 9.57 -11.23 -12.85
CA SER A 475 9.08 -12.08 -11.75
C SER A 475 8.77 -13.51 -12.23
N LEU A 476 8.00 -13.63 -13.31
CA LEU A 476 7.65 -14.91 -13.93
C LEU A 476 8.87 -15.65 -14.51
N GLU A 477 9.80 -14.93 -15.14
CA GLU A 477 11.04 -15.51 -15.64
C GLU A 477 11.89 -16.11 -14.50
N LEU A 478 12.01 -15.41 -13.38
CA LEU A 478 12.81 -15.83 -12.23
C LEU A 478 12.22 -17.08 -11.54
N ILE A 479 10.89 -17.16 -11.43
CA ILE A 479 10.19 -18.19 -10.65
C ILE A 479 9.66 -19.35 -11.50
N GLY A 480 9.48 -19.15 -12.81
CA GLY A 480 8.76 -20.06 -13.71
C GLY A 480 9.49 -21.34 -14.12
N GLY A 481 10.77 -21.53 -13.77
CA GLY A 481 11.51 -22.77 -14.01
C GLY A 481 10.91 -24.00 -13.30
N THR A 482 11.55 -25.17 -13.35
CA THR A 482 11.09 -26.37 -12.61
C THR A 482 12.11 -26.89 -11.61
N ASP A 483 13.30 -26.31 -11.57
CA ASP A 483 14.35 -26.70 -10.65
C ASP A 483 13.92 -26.50 -9.20
N ARG A 484 14.34 -27.44 -8.35
CA ARG A 484 14.28 -27.30 -6.89
C ARG A 484 15.36 -26.31 -6.46
N VAL A 485 14.99 -25.34 -5.62
CA VAL A 485 15.89 -24.29 -5.18
C VAL A 485 15.88 -24.12 -3.66
N ALA A 486 17.05 -23.86 -3.09
CA ALA A 486 17.16 -23.40 -1.71
C ALA A 486 16.62 -21.97 -1.52
N LEU A 487 16.25 -21.62 -0.29
CA LEU A 487 15.81 -20.27 0.08
C LEU A 487 16.84 -19.21 -0.29
N GLU A 488 18.13 -19.47 -0.10
CA GLU A 488 19.20 -18.54 -0.44
C GLU A 488 19.27 -18.27 -1.95
N ALA A 489 18.95 -19.26 -2.78
CA ALA A 489 18.87 -19.07 -4.23
C ALA A 489 17.66 -18.22 -4.63
N LEU A 490 16.51 -18.41 -3.97
CA LEU A 490 15.34 -17.55 -4.14
C LEU A 490 15.65 -16.10 -3.70
N ASN A 491 16.37 -15.92 -2.60
CA ASN A 491 16.79 -14.59 -2.14
C ASN A 491 17.71 -13.89 -3.15
N ARG A 492 18.66 -14.61 -3.76
CA ARG A 492 19.49 -14.06 -4.85
C ARG A 492 18.67 -13.68 -6.08
N LYS A 493 17.69 -14.50 -6.47
CA LYS A 493 16.75 -14.16 -7.56
C LYS A 493 15.96 -12.90 -7.24
N LYS A 494 15.47 -12.76 -6.01
CA LYS A 494 14.76 -11.55 -5.58
C LYS A 494 15.63 -10.29 -5.69
N HIS A 495 16.90 -10.40 -5.33
CA HIS A 495 17.85 -9.29 -5.36
C HIS A 495 18.56 -9.13 -6.72
N THR A 496 18.04 -9.76 -7.79
CA THR A 496 18.61 -9.59 -9.13
C THR A 496 18.68 -8.12 -9.54
N ALA A 497 19.78 -7.77 -10.20
CA ALA A 497 20.03 -6.43 -10.72
C ALA A 497 19.63 -6.28 -12.20
N ARG A 498 19.01 -7.30 -12.81
CA ARG A 498 18.58 -7.23 -14.22
C ARG A 498 17.63 -6.06 -14.46
N MET A 499 17.79 -5.42 -15.62
CA MET A 499 16.97 -4.30 -16.05
C MET A 499 16.24 -4.66 -17.37
N PRO A 500 15.02 -5.22 -17.30
CA PRO A 500 14.29 -5.66 -18.48
C PRO A 500 14.09 -4.58 -19.55
N MET A 501 13.90 -3.31 -19.17
CA MET A 501 13.79 -2.23 -20.16
C MET A 501 15.01 -2.20 -21.09
N ALA A 502 16.22 -2.29 -20.54
CA ALA A 502 17.46 -2.35 -21.33
C ALA A 502 17.50 -3.61 -22.21
N GLU A 503 17.11 -4.76 -21.68
CA GLU A 503 17.04 -6.01 -22.43
C GLU A 503 16.08 -5.95 -23.64
N ARG A 504 15.03 -5.11 -23.56
CA ARG A 504 14.05 -4.94 -24.64
C ARG A 504 14.45 -3.96 -25.74
N VAL A 505 15.35 -3.01 -25.46
CA VAL A 505 15.60 -1.87 -26.37
C VAL A 505 17.06 -1.67 -26.75
N MET A 506 18.03 -2.26 -26.02
CA MET A 506 19.45 -1.93 -26.19
C MET A 506 19.98 -2.21 -27.59
N ASP A 507 19.56 -3.32 -28.21
CA ASP A 507 20.03 -3.69 -29.56
C ASP A 507 19.59 -2.64 -30.60
N ASP A 508 18.34 -2.16 -30.50
CA ASP A 508 17.82 -1.09 -31.35
C ASP A 508 18.51 0.24 -31.04
N LEU A 509 18.69 0.57 -29.76
CA LEU A 509 19.36 1.79 -29.33
C LEU A 509 20.78 1.87 -29.89
N LEU A 510 21.57 0.81 -29.72
CA LEU A 510 22.94 0.74 -30.23
C LEU A 510 22.98 0.85 -31.76
N ARG A 511 22.03 0.21 -32.47
CA ARG A 511 21.91 0.36 -33.92
C ARG A 511 21.66 1.82 -34.31
N LEU A 512 20.74 2.50 -33.63
CA LEU A 512 20.39 3.90 -33.90
C LEU A 512 21.56 4.84 -33.62
N LEU A 513 22.18 4.72 -32.45
CA LEU A 513 23.32 5.56 -32.07
C LEU A 513 24.53 5.35 -33.00
N ARG A 514 24.80 4.10 -33.42
CA ARG A 514 25.87 3.81 -34.41
C ARG A 514 25.60 4.44 -35.77
N ALA A 515 24.34 4.49 -36.21
CA ALA A 515 23.97 5.17 -37.45
C ALA A 515 24.13 6.70 -37.31
N ALA A 516 23.68 7.26 -36.19
CA ALA A 516 23.76 8.68 -35.87
C ALA A 516 25.20 9.17 -35.61
N ARG A 517 26.13 8.27 -35.26
CA ARG A 517 27.55 8.58 -34.99
C ARG A 517 28.25 9.34 -36.12
N SER A 518 27.79 9.17 -37.36
CA SER A 518 28.34 9.85 -38.53
C SER A 518 28.00 11.35 -38.58
N ASP A 519 26.91 11.74 -37.89
CA ASP A 519 26.30 13.08 -37.92
C ASP A 519 26.26 13.76 -36.53
N GLY A 520 26.59 13.05 -35.45
CA GLY A 520 26.52 13.50 -34.05
C GLY A 520 27.86 13.95 -33.42
N GLY A 521 27.80 14.55 -32.23
CA GLY A 521 28.95 15.00 -31.43
C GLY A 521 29.65 13.90 -30.63
N ASP A 522 30.67 14.27 -29.84
CA ASP A 522 31.48 13.37 -29.01
C ASP A 522 30.63 12.48 -28.08
N ASP A 523 29.52 13.02 -27.54
CA ASP A 523 28.58 12.36 -26.63
C ASP A 523 27.98 11.06 -27.23
N VAL A 524 27.56 11.05 -28.51
CA VAL A 524 26.98 9.86 -29.16
C VAL A 524 28.03 8.75 -29.34
N SER A 525 29.28 9.13 -29.67
CA SER A 525 30.37 8.15 -29.77
C SER A 525 30.67 7.53 -28.41
N GLN A 526 30.71 8.35 -27.35
CA GLN A 526 30.91 7.89 -25.98
C GLN A 526 29.78 6.97 -25.51
N ALA A 527 28.52 7.30 -25.79
CA ALA A 527 27.38 6.44 -25.46
C ALA A 527 27.47 5.06 -26.09
N VAL A 528 27.86 4.96 -27.36
CA VAL A 528 28.03 3.65 -28.01
C VAL A 528 29.10 2.83 -27.29
N GLU A 529 30.22 3.43 -26.91
CA GLU A 529 31.29 2.72 -26.19
C GLU A 529 30.86 2.24 -24.81
N ILE A 530 30.17 3.10 -24.05
CA ILE A 530 29.66 2.77 -22.70
C ILE A 530 28.58 1.68 -22.77
N LEU A 531 27.56 1.89 -23.60
CA LEU A 531 26.38 1.01 -23.62
C LEU A 531 26.64 -0.33 -24.31
N ASP A 532 27.60 -0.41 -25.25
CA ASP A 532 27.99 -1.68 -25.87
C ASP A 532 28.80 -2.57 -24.91
N ALA A 533 29.51 -1.96 -23.97
CA ALA A 533 30.25 -2.67 -22.92
C ALA A 533 29.39 -3.00 -21.69
N TRP A 534 28.24 -2.32 -21.52
CA TRP A 534 27.36 -2.47 -20.37
C TRP A 534 26.68 -3.85 -20.35
N ASP A 535 26.62 -4.45 -19.15
CA ASP A 535 26.00 -5.76 -18.91
C ASP A 535 24.46 -5.71 -18.79
N ARG A 536 23.85 -4.54 -19.01
CA ARG A 536 22.39 -4.30 -18.91
C ARG A 536 21.84 -4.51 -17.50
N THR A 537 22.67 -4.35 -16.47
CA THR A 537 22.25 -4.46 -15.07
C THR A 537 22.36 -3.14 -14.31
N ALA A 538 21.51 -3.00 -13.28
CA ALA A 538 21.60 -1.99 -12.23
C ALA A 538 22.34 -2.57 -11.00
N SER A 539 23.43 -3.29 -11.22
CA SER A 539 24.27 -3.79 -10.12
C SER A 539 25.25 -2.69 -9.71
N ALA A 540 25.58 -2.61 -8.42
CA ALA A 540 26.43 -1.54 -7.86
C ALA A 540 27.73 -1.29 -8.67
N GLU A 541 28.37 -2.36 -9.14
CA GLU A 541 29.63 -2.29 -9.88
C GLU A 541 29.46 -2.04 -11.38
N SER A 542 28.23 -2.13 -11.90
CA SER A 542 27.96 -2.03 -13.34
C SER A 542 28.12 -0.61 -13.84
N ARG A 543 28.78 -0.46 -14.99
CA ARG A 543 29.04 0.80 -15.68
C ARG A 543 28.22 0.87 -16.96
N GLY A 544 27.54 2.00 -17.15
CA GLY A 544 26.62 2.27 -18.27
C GLY A 544 25.13 2.24 -17.89
N GLY A 545 24.77 1.64 -16.75
CA GLY A 545 23.41 1.68 -16.24
C GLY A 545 22.93 3.09 -15.86
N VAL A 546 23.84 3.94 -15.38
CA VAL A 546 23.55 5.35 -15.07
C VAL A 546 23.13 6.10 -16.33
N LEU A 547 23.97 6.05 -17.39
CA LEU A 547 23.65 6.66 -18.68
C LEU A 547 22.36 6.11 -19.28
N PHE A 548 22.16 4.79 -19.23
CA PHE A 548 20.95 4.18 -19.76
C PHE A 548 19.70 4.64 -18.99
N LYS A 549 19.76 4.73 -17.66
CA LYS A 549 18.62 5.20 -16.86
C LYS A 549 18.25 6.64 -17.23
N GLU A 550 19.22 7.55 -17.30
CA GLU A 550 18.96 8.94 -17.70
C GLU A 550 18.36 9.02 -19.11
N TRP A 551 18.92 8.26 -20.05
CA TRP A 551 18.33 8.13 -21.39
C TRP A 551 16.89 7.62 -21.33
N ALA A 552 16.61 6.58 -20.54
CA ALA A 552 15.30 5.96 -20.45
C ALA A 552 14.27 6.93 -19.84
N LEU A 553 14.64 7.74 -18.85
CA LEU A 553 13.76 8.75 -18.26
C LEU A 553 13.35 9.79 -19.32
N HIS A 554 14.29 10.31 -20.10
CA HIS A 554 13.99 11.24 -21.20
C HIS A 554 13.20 10.57 -22.34
N TYR A 555 13.50 9.31 -22.65
CA TYR A 555 12.79 8.58 -23.69
C TYR A 555 11.32 8.33 -23.31
N LEU A 556 11.07 7.97 -22.05
CA LEU A 556 9.73 7.71 -21.52
C LEU A 556 8.89 8.98 -21.35
N ASP A 557 9.52 10.15 -21.21
CA ASP A 557 8.86 11.47 -21.13
C ASP A 557 8.54 12.09 -22.52
N ALA A 558 8.46 11.26 -23.57
CA ALA A 558 8.22 11.76 -24.93
C ALA A 558 6.90 12.56 -25.03
N PRO A 559 6.88 13.73 -25.71
CA PRO A 559 5.69 14.58 -25.86
C PRO A 559 4.49 13.86 -26.52
N GLU A 560 4.78 12.84 -27.32
CA GLU A 560 3.81 11.96 -27.97
C GLU A 560 4.02 10.54 -27.44
N ALA A 561 3.45 10.22 -26.27
CA ALA A 561 3.59 8.90 -25.63
C ALA A 561 3.10 7.71 -26.49
N ASN A 562 2.35 7.98 -27.57
CA ASN A 562 1.97 6.98 -28.56
C ASN A 562 3.20 6.54 -29.36
N GLY A 563 3.54 5.25 -29.30
CA GLY A 563 4.62 4.67 -30.10
C GLY A 563 5.99 4.62 -29.42
N LEU A 564 6.07 4.62 -28.09
CA LEU A 564 7.33 4.35 -27.37
C LEU A 564 7.91 2.95 -27.68
N TRP A 565 7.05 1.99 -28.02
CA TRP A 565 7.44 0.62 -28.32
C TRP A 565 7.21 0.30 -29.79
N ALA A 566 8.21 -0.29 -30.45
CA ALA A 566 8.06 -0.76 -31.83
C ALA A 566 7.02 -1.90 -31.91
N GLU A 567 7.08 -2.82 -30.95
CA GLU A 567 6.04 -3.81 -30.70
C GLU A 567 5.38 -3.50 -29.35
N PRO A 568 4.12 -3.02 -29.34
CA PRO A 568 3.33 -2.85 -28.13
C PRO A 568 3.14 -4.18 -27.37
N TRP A 569 2.71 -4.09 -26.11
CA TRP A 569 2.38 -5.28 -25.33
C TRP A 569 1.24 -6.08 -25.97
N ASP A 570 1.42 -7.39 -26.05
CA ASP A 570 0.55 -8.34 -26.73
C ASP A 570 0.16 -9.46 -25.77
N LEU A 571 -1.14 -9.62 -25.55
CA LEU A 571 -1.71 -10.63 -24.65
C LEU A 571 -1.27 -12.06 -24.99
N THR A 572 -1.02 -12.36 -26.27
CA THR A 572 -0.61 -13.69 -26.74
C THR A 572 0.87 -13.97 -26.54
N ARG A 573 1.67 -12.92 -26.32
CA ARG A 573 3.12 -12.96 -26.05
C ARG A 573 3.45 -12.14 -24.80
N PRO A 574 2.82 -12.46 -23.65
CA PRO A 574 2.71 -11.54 -22.51
C PRO A 574 4.05 -11.27 -21.82
N THR A 575 5.01 -12.20 -21.94
CA THR A 575 6.37 -12.11 -21.36
C THR A 575 7.45 -11.69 -22.36
N GLU A 576 7.11 -11.57 -23.65
CA GLU A 576 8.09 -11.24 -24.71
C GLU A 576 7.90 -9.80 -25.23
N THR A 577 6.74 -9.22 -25.00
CA THR A 577 6.36 -7.86 -25.39
C THR A 577 6.13 -7.00 -24.14
N PRO A 578 6.16 -5.66 -24.21
CA PRO A 578 6.57 -4.86 -25.37
C PRO A 578 8.08 -4.97 -25.64
N ARG A 579 8.51 -4.61 -26.84
CA ARG A 579 9.93 -4.62 -27.25
C ARG A 579 10.24 -3.61 -28.34
N GLY A 580 11.52 -3.22 -28.41
CA GLY A 580 12.08 -2.34 -29.43
C GLY A 580 11.68 -0.87 -29.32
N ILE A 581 12.42 -0.01 -30.01
CA ILE A 581 12.25 1.45 -29.98
C ILE A 581 11.25 1.87 -31.06
N GLY A 582 10.10 2.42 -30.65
CA GLY A 582 9.08 2.87 -31.60
C GLY A 582 9.27 4.31 -32.09
N ASN A 583 9.94 5.19 -31.33
CA ASN A 583 10.26 6.55 -31.74
C ASN A 583 11.77 6.75 -31.86
N GLU A 584 12.32 6.32 -33.00
CA GLU A 584 13.77 6.32 -33.25
C GLU A 584 14.40 7.72 -33.18
N ALA A 585 13.70 8.74 -33.68
CA ALA A 585 14.20 10.12 -33.67
C ALA A 585 14.29 10.67 -32.24
N TRP A 586 13.26 10.42 -31.43
CA TRP A 586 13.28 10.80 -30.03
C TRP A 586 14.33 10.03 -29.22
N ALA A 587 14.52 8.74 -29.51
CA ALA A 587 15.54 7.94 -28.85
C ALA A 587 16.96 8.51 -29.01
N ILE A 588 17.28 9.08 -30.17
CA ILE A 588 18.57 9.74 -30.39
C ILE A 588 18.65 11.06 -29.61
N LEU A 589 17.60 11.90 -29.67
CA LEU A 589 17.56 13.19 -28.95
C LEU A 589 17.56 13.03 -27.42
N ALA A 590 16.93 11.98 -26.91
CA ALA A 590 16.93 11.63 -25.51
C ALA A 590 18.35 11.31 -25.01
N MET A 591 19.25 10.85 -25.88
CA MET A 591 20.65 10.60 -25.50
C MET A 591 21.39 11.92 -25.25
N ASP A 592 21.23 12.91 -26.13
CA ASP A 592 21.82 14.25 -25.91
C ASP A 592 21.30 14.87 -24.60
N SER A 593 20.02 14.67 -24.30
CA SER A 593 19.40 15.12 -23.05
C SER A 593 19.98 14.41 -21.83
N ALA A 594 20.22 13.10 -21.92
CA ALA A 594 20.85 12.32 -20.85
C ALA A 594 22.27 12.82 -20.52
N PHE A 595 23.11 13.08 -21.52
CA PHE A 595 24.44 13.67 -21.28
C PHE A 595 24.35 15.07 -20.67
N ALA A 596 23.40 15.89 -21.13
CA ALA A 596 23.20 17.22 -20.59
C ALA A 596 22.77 17.17 -19.10
N GLY A 597 21.86 16.26 -18.75
CA GLY A 597 21.43 16.00 -17.37
C GLY A 597 22.60 15.56 -16.48
N LEU A 598 23.32 14.52 -16.89
CA LEU A 598 24.47 14.01 -16.14
C LEU A 598 25.57 15.07 -15.93
N ARG A 599 25.86 15.87 -16.96
CA ARG A 599 26.81 16.99 -16.83
C ARG A 599 26.32 18.07 -15.89
N ALA A 600 25.02 18.37 -15.86
CA ALA A 600 24.44 19.34 -14.94
C ALA A 600 24.57 18.88 -13.49
N ASP A 601 24.47 17.57 -13.27
CA ASP A 601 24.58 16.94 -11.95
C ASP A 601 26.03 16.60 -11.55
N GLY A 602 26.99 16.81 -12.44
CA GLY A 602 28.40 16.47 -12.20
C GLY A 602 28.68 14.97 -12.14
N ILE A 603 27.81 14.14 -12.75
CA ILE A 603 27.95 12.69 -12.80
C ILE A 603 28.63 12.28 -14.12
N GLU A 604 29.65 11.43 -14.02
CA GLU A 604 30.29 10.86 -15.20
C GLU A 604 29.36 9.85 -15.91
N PRO A 605 29.20 9.91 -17.25
CA PRO A 605 28.34 8.99 -17.99
C PRO A 605 28.68 7.50 -17.83
N ASP A 606 29.94 7.18 -17.53
CA ASP A 606 30.42 5.81 -17.33
C ASP A 606 30.53 5.42 -15.85
N ALA A 607 30.02 6.25 -14.92
CA ALA A 607 30.07 6.00 -13.48
C ALA A 607 29.50 4.61 -13.14
N ALA A 608 30.06 3.98 -12.10
CA ALA A 608 29.48 2.76 -11.57
C ALA A 608 28.12 3.09 -10.95
N TRP A 609 27.12 2.22 -11.15
CA TRP A 609 25.76 2.45 -10.67
C TRP A 609 25.73 2.82 -9.18
N GLY A 610 26.49 2.09 -8.36
CA GLY A 610 26.58 2.24 -6.92
C GLY A 610 27.39 3.45 -6.46
N ASP A 611 28.17 4.11 -7.33
CA ASP A 611 28.80 5.40 -7.00
C ASP A 611 27.75 6.52 -6.99
N VAL A 612 26.71 6.38 -7.81
CA VAL A 612 25.61 7.35 -7.96
C VAL A 612 24.42 6.98 -7.08
N HIS A 613 23.99 5.73 -7.10
CA HIS A 613 22.79 5.23 -6.41
C HIS A 613 23.17 4.56 -5.09
N ARG A 614 22.71 5.14 -3.98
CA ARG A 614 23.13 4.81 -2.61
C ARG A 614 21.94 4.44 -1.73
N VAL A 615 22.18 3.61 -0.73
CA VAL A 615 21.34 3.54 0.47
C VAL A 615 22.00 4.43 1.52
N ILE A 616 21.36 5.55 1.84
CA ILE A 616 21.85 6.52 2.83
C ILE A 616 20.84 6.60 3.97
N ARG A 617 21.29 6.31 5.19
CA ARG A 617 20.46 6.37 6.40
C ARG A 617 21.37 6.48 7.62
N GLY A 618 21.26 7.55 8.40
CA GLY A 618 22.11 7.77 9.57
C GLY A 618 23.58 7.77 9.17
N ASP A 619 24.37 6.88 9.77
CA ASP A 619 25.79 6.69 9.48
C ASP A 619 26.06 5.72 8.30
N VAL A 620 25.01 5.08 7.76
CA VAL A 620 25.11 4.17 6.62
C VAL A 620 25.13 4.95 5.31
N ASP A 621 26.14 4.67 4.48
CA ASP A 621 26.25 5.10 3.09
C ASP A 621 26.82 3.94 2.26
N GLU A 622 25.94 3.13 1.66
CA GLU A 622 26.30 1.89 0.96
C GLU A 622 25.84 1.93 -0.52
N PRO A 623 26.59 1.31 -1.45
CA PRO A 623 26.19 1.25 -2.85
C PRO A 623 24.90 0.43 -3.00
N ALA A 624 23.92 0.99 -3.73
CA ALA A 624 22.67 0.30 -3.99
C ALA A 624 22.75 -0.54 -5.27
N SER A 625 21.91 -1.57 -5.37
CA SER A 625 21.60 -2.27 -6.61
C SER A 625 20.08 -2.31 -6.79
N GLY A 626 19.61 -2.44 -8.02
CA GLY A 626 18.19 -2.34 -8.36
C GLY A 626 17.82 -0.94 -8.83
N CYS A 627 16.64 -0.82 -9.43
CA CYS A 627 16.19 0.39 -10.12
C CYS A 627 14.67 0.53 -10.08
N GLU A 628 14.13 1.57 -10.71
CA GLU A 628 12.71 1.86 -10.68
C GLU A 628 11.87 0.75 -11.33
N PRO A 629 10.65 0.47 -10.82
CA PRO A 629 9.74 -0.50 -11.44
C PRO A 629 9.42 -0.24 -12.92
N THR A 630 9.49 1.02 -13.35
CA THR A 630 9.29 1.45 -14.75
C THR A 630 10.32 0.86 -15.70
N LEU A 631 11.54 0.64 -15.21
CA LEU A 631 12.63 -0.01 -15.95
C LEU A 631 12.56 -1.55 -15.88
N GLY A 632 11.57 -2.08 -15.17
CA GLY A 632 11.29 -3.51 -15.02
C GLY A 632 12.08 -4.21 -13.90
N CYS A 633 12.87 -3.49 -13.10
CA CYS A 633 13.66 -4.08 -12.02
C CYS A 633 12.77 -4.82 -11.01
N PHE A 634 13.18 -6.04 -10.63
CA PHE A 634 12.48 -6.83 -9.59
C PHE A 634 12.95 -6.47 -8.17
N ARG A 635 14.22 -6.11 -8.00
CA ARG A 635 14.69 -5.30 -6.86
C ARG A 635 14.34 -3.85 -7.14
N ALA A 636 13.18 -3.43 -6.65
CA ALA A 636 12.57 -2.16 -7.01
C ALA A 636 13.03 -1.08 -6.02
N LEU A 637 13.68 -0.04 -6.54
CA LEU A 637 14.09 1.14 -5.78
C LEU A 637 13.81 2.39 -6.60
N SER A 638 13.35 3.45 -5.93
CA SER A 638 13.35 4.80 -6.48
C SER A 638 14.26 5.67 -5.63
N PHE A 639 14.80 6.70 -6.26
CA PHE A 639 15.83 7.52 -5.65
C PHE A 639 15.44 9.00 -5.71
N ARG A 640 15.93 9.77 -4.73
CA ARG A 640 15.90 11.23 -4.76
C ARG A 640 17.32 11.78 -4.84
N ASP A 641 17.45 12.96 -5.41
CA ASP A 641 18.72 13.66 -5.52
C ASP A 641 19.23 14.09 -4.14
N THR A 642 20.54 14.01 -3.96
CA THR A 642 21.27 14.56 -2.81
C THR A 642 22.04 15.81 -3.22
N GLU A 643 22.41 16.65 -2.25
CA GLU A 643 23.11 17.91 -2.52
C GLU A 643 24.50 17.73 -3.18
N ASP A 644 25.12 16.57 -2.99
CA ASP A 644 26.42 16.20 -3.57
C ASP A 644 26.31 15.53 -4.95
N GLY A 645 25.13 15.56 -5.57
CA GLY A 645 24.89 15.02 -6.92
C GLY A 645 24.64 13.51 -6.96
N ARG A 646 24.69 12.79 -5.83
CA ARG A 646 24.30 11.37 -5.76
C ARG A 646 22.77 11.22 -5.69
N ARG A 647 22.33 9.97 -5.57
CA ARG A 647 20.93 9.54 -5.55
C ARG A 647 20.73 8.61 -4.37
N GLU A 648 19.90 8.98 -3.40
CA GLU A 648 19.60 8.10 -2.26
C GLU A 648 18.27 7.37 -2.45
N ALA A 649 18.24 6.08 -2.10
CA ALA A 649 17.02 5.30 -2.12
C ALA A 649 16.04 5.85 -1.07
N ASN A 650 14.83 6.18 -1.50
CA ASN A 650 13.80 6.78 -0.64
C ASN A 650 12.42 6.11 -0.78
N ARG A 651 12.30 5.14 -1.69
CA ARG A 651 11.09 4.36 -1.97
C ARG A 651 11.50 3.05 -2.62
N GLY A 652 10.68 2.03 -2.48
CA GLY A 652 10.96 0.70 -3.04
C GLY A 652 10.99 -0.37 -1.97
N ASP A 653 11.72 -1.46 -2.25
CA ASP A 653 11.95 -2.59 -1.33
C ASP A 653 12.11 -2.09 0.11
N ALA A 654 11.12 -2.38 0.96
CA ALA A 654 11.07 -1.85 2.33
C ALA A 654 11.30 -2.96 3.36
N TRP A 655 10.26 -3.72 3.73
CA TRP A 655 10.41 -4.92 4.55
C TRP A 655 10.39 -6.17 3.67
N VAL A 656 11.53 -6.84 3.56
CA VAL A 656 11.66 -8.12 2.88
C VAL A 656 11.48 -9.21 3.93
N LEU A 657 10.53 -10.12 3.71
CA LEU A 657 10.30 -11.29 4.55
C LEU A 657 10.32 -12.52 3.66
N TRP A 658 11.09 -13.52 4.10
CA TRP A 658 10.98 -14.89 3.67
C TRP A 658 10.50 -15.76 4.82
N VAL A 659 9.59 -16.69 4.56
CA VAL A 659 9.17 -17.71 5.52
C VAL A 659 9.21 -19.05 4.84
N GLU A 660 9.94 -19.99 5.43
CA GLU A 660 9.88 -21.40 5.08
C GLU A 660 9.03 -22.13 6.13
N PHE A 661 7.98 -22.83 5.69
CA PHE A 661 7.05 -23.54 6.58
C PHE A 661 7.50 -24.98 6.79
N ALA A 662 8.54 -25.18 7.62
CA ALA A 662 9.01 -26.50 8.00
C ALA A 662 8.07 -27.22 8.99
N ASP A 663 8.15 -28.55 9.03
CA ASP A 663 7.31 -29.42 9.87
C ASP A 663 7.39 -29.13 11.37
N ASP A 664 8.54 -28.68 11.88
CA ASP A 664 8.73 -28.39 13.31
C ASP A 664 8.22 -26.99 13.66
N ARG A 665 8.63 -25.98 12.90
CA ARG A 665 8.17 -24.58 13.00
C ARG A 665 8.58 -23.78 11.75
N PRO A 666 7.87 -22.68 11.45
CA PRO A 666 8.28 -21.78 10.39
C PRO A 666 9.62 -21.10 10.68
N HIS A 667 10.45 -20.95 9.65
CA HIS A 667 11.72 -20.23 9.68
C HIS A 667 11.59 -18.92 8.89
N GLY A 668 11.47 -17.81 9.62
CA GLY A 668 11.43 -16.46 9.05
C GLY A 668 12.82 -15.84 8.92
N ARG A 669 13.08 -15.13 7.83
CA ARG A 669 14.24 -14.24 7.66
C ARG A 669 13.79 -12.90 7.12
N THR A 670 14.30 -11.79 7.66
CA THR A 670 13.80 -10.47 7.28
C THR A 670 14.88 -9.41 7.16
N VAL A 671 14.54 -8.28 6.55
CA VAL A 671 15.27 -7.02 6.69
C VAL A 671 14.29 -5.85 6.47
N LEU A 672 14.42 -4.80 7.27
CA LEU A 672 13.67 -3.55 7.15
C LEU A 672 14.62 -2.43 6.72
N SER A 673 14.46 -1.93 5.49
CA SER A 673 15.46 -1.08 4.83
C SER A 673 15.84 0.21 5.58
N TYR A 674 14.95 0.73 6.42
CA TYR A 674 15.11 1.99 7.16
C TYR A 674 15.08 1.82 8.68
N GLY A 675 15.37 0.60 9.18
CA GLY A 675 15.43 0.33 10.62
C GLY A 675 14.06 0.28 11.30
N GLN A 676 14.07 0.00 12.60
CA GLN A 676 12.89 -0.30 13.41
C GLN A 676 12.20 0.95 13.98
N THR A 677 12.89 2.10 13.98
CA THR A 677 12.45 3.34 14.64
C THR A 677 12.75 4.57 13.79
N ALA A 678 11.97 5.64 14.02
CA ALA A 678 12.22 6.95 13.44
C ALA A 678 13.16 7.85 14.30
N ARG A 679 13.62 7.37 15.46
CA ARG A 679 14.52 8.11 16.35
C ARG A 679 15.97 7.99 15.88
N GLU A 680 16.52 9.07 15.33
CA GLU A 680 17.90 9.11 14.81
C GLU A 680 18.95 8.75 15.86
N GLU A 681 18.68 9.03 17.14
CA GLU A 681 19.58 8.70 18.25
C GLU A 681 19.56 7.22 18.66
N SER A 682 18.60 6.44 18.16
CA SER A 682 18.47 5.03 18.51
C SER A 682 19.43 4.17 17.70
N PRO A 683 20.08 3.16 18.29
CA PRO A 683 20.89 2.20 17.54
C PRO A 683 20.07 1.42 16.50
N HIS A 684 18.73 1.41 16.62
CA HIS A 684 17.84 0.68 15.72
C HIS A 684 17.33 1.52 14.54
N TYR A 685 17.90 2.72 14.33
CA TYR A 685 17.51 3.65 13.27
C TYR A 685 18.03 3.26 11.88
N ASP A 686 19.28 2.84 11.78
CA ASP A 686 19.99 2.62 10.51
C ASP A 686 20.73 1.28 10.41
N GLU A 687 20.85 0.53 11.51
CA GLU A 687 21.63 -0.72 11.58
C GLU A 687 21.26 -1.79 10.53
N GLN A 688 20.02 -1.77 10.02
CA GLN A 688 19.56 -2.70 8.98
C GLN A 688 19.78 -2.18 7.55
N ALA A 689 20.05 -0.88 7.36
CA ALA A 689 20.16 -0.27 6.03
C ALA A 689 21.35 -0.83 5.24
N GLY A 690 22.48 -1.09 5.90
CA GLY A 690 23.65 -1.70 5.26
C GLY A 690 23.40 -3.16 4.87
N MET A 691 22.74 -3.93 5.74
CA MET A 691 22.33 -5.31 5.43
C MET A 691 21.41 -5.33 4.21
N PHE A 692 20.42 -4.43 4.20
CA PHE A 692 19.50 -4.25 3.09
C PHE A 692 20.23 -3.94 1.78
N ALA A 693 21.18 -3.00 1.79
CA ALA A 693 21.98 -2.64 0.61
C ALA A 693 22.67 -3.88 0.01
N ARG A 694 23.24 -4.73 0.87
CA ARG A 694 23.94 -5.97 0.48
C ARG A 694 23.01 -7.17 0.20
N GLY A 695 21.70 -7.03 0.39
CA GLY A 695 20.72 -8.12 0.19
C GLY A 695 20.77 -9.20 1.28
N GLU A 696 21.29 -8.84 2.44
CA GLU A 696 21.40 -9.68 3.64
C GLU A 696 20.09 -9.65 4.43
N LEU A 697 19.83 -10.73 5.18
CA LEU A 697 18.66 -10.90 6.03
C LEU A 697 19.12 -11.32 7.42
N LYS A 698 18.38 -10.95 8.46
CA LYS A 698 18.54 -11.46 9.83
C LYS A 698 17.72 -12.73 10.07
#